data_AF-A0A3S1BPJ7-F1
#
_entry.id   AF-A0A3S1BPJ7-F1
#
_cell.length_a   1.000
_cell.length_b   1.000
_cell.length_c   1.000
_cell.angle_alpha   90.00
_cell.angle_beta   90.00
_cell.angle_gamma   90.00
#
_symmetry.space_group_name_H-M   'P 1'
#
loop_
_entity.id
_entity.type
_entity.pdbx_description
1 polymer ?
#
loop_
_entity_poly.entity_id
_entity_poly.type
_entity_poly.pdbx_seq_one_letter_code
_entity_poly.pdbx_strand_id
1 'polypeptide(L)'
;MGLMAELQSGKESSERLPVLEGICKYAREHVLLVGKPGSGKSTALQHLLWEEARNASVIPVLVELRSWLLETASVIQLIQKIFQRNRLRLNEDKIEDLLFDGKLLLLFDGLNELPSDESRRLVAEFRSDFPQTPMIFTTRDLGVGGDLGIKKQLSMQPLTSEQMRAFIRAYLPKQGEEMLRQLGDRLQELGETPLILKMLCDVFNRVKQIPNSRGGLFRYFDREFDQLKGQVAVTEKLRQWKPELLQHLAFTMMQGEKPRDLRLIISRTEAEYVLEEFLKDRVDSPGEKAKYWLQDLLKHYLIQTVDEKHIQFHHQLFQEYYAAEYLLRLLPSLSDDELKHNYLNLLKWTEPLALILALLDNEALAVKVVQLALDVDLMLGARLAGEVKREFQKKTVDLILEKKLHKELEIELLGSTRSKLTIAYLNIFLKHEDLDVCKSAVIALGNIGDKSAVNPLINALKHEDLSVRMCAADAFGQIRDEAAVNPLIDVLKHEDSDVRSFAADALGQIGDEAAVNSLIDALKDKDLSVRMCAADALGKIGDKAAVNPLIDALKHEDLYVCSSAVIALGKIGDKAAVNPLIDALEHKDLSVRIFAAIALGKIGGEAAVNPLINALKDKDLSVCKDAVYALGEIGEESAVNPLVDALKDENSWDCIFAAIALGKIGKEAAVNLLINALKDEDLDVRMYAVETLGEIGGEAAVNPLIDALKNEDSNVRSSAAISLGKIATDSNLSQLWNMLLNKNYREYGFVQDIISQIQERYKFYNYEIFRSPLVFDSNKIDLVNSQSSITHNYYPIFRTSECRIKYYINTYWH
;
A
#
# COMPACT_ATOMS: atom_id res chain seq x y z
N MET A 1 8.94 26.29 17.62
CA MET A 1 7.50 26.37 17.28
C MET A 1 7.31 26.34 15.78
N GLY A 2 7.47 27.45 15.02
CA GLY A 2 7.36 27.47 13.54
C GLY A 2 8.04 26.27 12.87
N LEU A 3 9.38 26.25 12.83
CA LEU A 3 10.15 25.21 12.11
C LEU A 3 9.74 23.77 12.40
N MET A 4 9.40 23.39 13.65
CA MET A 4 9.01 22.00 13.95
C MET A 4 7.57 21.68 13.54
N ALA A 5 6.65 22.63 13.57
CA ALA A 5 5.30 22.45 13.02
C ALA A 5 5.32 22.48 11.48
N GLU A 6 6.12 23.36 10.89
CA GLU A 6 6.30 23.48 9.44
C GLU A 6 7.02 22.23 8.88
N LEU A 7 8.07 21.72 9.54
CA LEU A 7 8.69 20.44 9.16
C LEU A 7 7.80 19.22 9.44
N GLN A 8 6.84 19.30 10.35
CA GLN A 8 5.79 18.29 10.49
C GLN A 8 4.72 18.38 9.38
N SER A 9 4.40 19.57 8.87
CA SER A 9 3.47 19.73 7.73
C SER A 9 3.98 19.13 6.42
N GLY A 10 5.29 18.84 6.33
CA GLY A 10 5.92 18.09 5.24
C GLY A 10 6.25 16.61 5.57
N LYS A 11 5.98 16.12 6.79
CA LYS A 11 6.06 14.69 7.09
C LYS A 11 4.73 14.04 6.72
N GLU A 12 4.74 13.14 5.74
CA GLU A 12 3.81 12.02 5.78
C GLU A 12 4.02 11.30 7.12
N SER A 13 2.98 11.28 7.96
CA SER A 13 3.01 10.48 9.18
C SER A 13 2.90 9.00 8.78
N SER A 14 4.01 8.28 8.90
CA SER A 14 4.11 6.85 8.55
C SER A 14 3.33 5.97 9.52
N GLU A 15 2.01 6.02 9.39
CA GLU A 15 1.03 5.33 10.19
C GLU A 15 1.20 3.80 10.05
N ARG A 16 1.46 3.13 11.16
CA ARG A 16 1.68 1.68 11.21
C ARG A 16 0.39 1.01 11.69
N LEU A 17 -0.30 0.35 10.76
CA LEU A 17 -1.56 -0.33 11.02
C LEU A 17 -1.43 -1.84 10.78
N PRO A 18 -2.24 -2.69 11.45
CA PRO A 18 -2.53 -4.04 11.01
C PRO A 18 -2.92 -4.06 9.52
N VAL A 19 -2.52 -5.12 8.80
CA VAL A 19 -2.62 -5.14 7.32
C VAL A 19 -4.05 -4.89 6.81
N LEU A 20 -5.06 -5.47 7.47
CA LEU A 20 -6.46 -5.26 7.11
C LEU A 20 -6.90 -3.82 7.41
N GLU A 21 -6.69 -3.35 8.63
CA GLU A 21 -7.04 -1.99 9.06
C GLU A 21 -6.43 -0.92 8.15
N GLY A 22 -5.16 -1.07 7.78
CA GLY A 22 -4.48 -0.17 6.84
C GLY A 22 -5.06 -0.20 5.43
N ILE A 23 -5.53 -1.35 4.94
CA ILE A 23 -6.20 -1.43 3.64
C ILE A 23 -7.62 -0.84 3.74
N CYS A 24 -8.42 -1.27 4.73
CA CYS A 24 -9.79 -0.81 4.96
C CYS A 24 -9.88 0.71 5.13
N LYS A 25 -8.94 1.32 5.87
CA LYS A 25 -8.89 2.78 6.09
C LYS A 25 -8.87 3.59 4.79
N TYR A 26 -8.23 3.07 3.74
CA TYR A 26 -8.12 3.72 2.43
C TYR A 26 -8.93 3.01 1.34
N ALA A 27 -9.71 1.97 1.66
CA ALA A 27 -10.39 1.10 0.70
C ALA A 27 -11.47 1.77 -0.16
N ARG A 28 -11.82 3.03 0.11
CA ARG A 28 -12.71 3.87 -0.72
C ARG A 28 -11.96 4.69 -1.77
N GLU A 29 -10.63 4.76 -1.71
CA GLU A 29 -9.77 5.42 -2.70
C GLU A 29 -9.16 4.41 -3.70
N HIS A 30 -8.32 4.90 -4.61
CA HIS A 30 -7.40 4.05 -5.37
C HIS A 30 -6.12 3.82 -4.55
N VAL A 31 -5.84 2.57 -4.17
CA VAL A 31 -4.74 2.19 -3.26
C VAL A 31 -3.80 1.18 -3.91
N LEU A 32 -2.48 1.32 -3.66
CA LEU A 32 -1.45 0.38 -4.10
C LEU A 32 -0.75 -0.27 -2.90
N LEU A 33 -0.93 -1.59 -2.74
CA LEU A 33 -0.26 -2.41 -1.73
C LEU A 33 1.01 -3.04 -2.30
N VAL A 34 2.16 -2.47 -1.93
CA VAL A 34 3.51 -2.93 -2.28
C VAL A 34 4.00 -3.94 -1.23
N GLY A 35 4.93 -4.83 -1.58
CA GLY A 35 5.59 -5.70 -0.61
C GLY A 35 6.45 -6.82 -1.21
N LYS A 36 7.33 -7.41 -0.39
CA LYS A 36 8.22 -8.53 -0.78
C LYS A 36 7.47 -9.72 -1.41
N PRO A 37 8.11 -10.54 -2.28
CA PRO A 37 7.56 -11.81 -2.74
C PRO A 37 7.19 -12.73 -1.56
N GLY A 38 5.96 -13.25 -1.53
CA GLY A 38 5.47 -14.08 -0.41
C GLY A 38 5.05 -13.32 0.86
N SER A 39 4.97 -11.97 0.83
CA SER A 39 4.57 -11.14 1.98
C SER A 39 3.11 -11.34 2.45
N GLY A 40 2.23 -11.89 1.62
CA GLY A 40 0.81 -12.13 1.94
C GLY A 40 -0.21 -11.21 1.25
N LYS A 41 0.19 -10.35 0.30
CA LYS A 41 -0.70 -9.42 -0.43
C LYS A 41 -2.01 -10.05 -0.93
N SER A 42 -1.90 -11.13 -1.71
CA SER A 42 -3.04 -11.90 -2.23
C SER A 42 -3.95 -12.42 -1.13
N THR A 43 -3.38 -12.86 0.00
CA THR A 43 -4.10 -13.35 1.17
C THR A 43 -4.82 -12.22 1.91
N ALA A 44 -4.24 -11.01 1.96
CA ALA A 44 -4.91 -9.83 2.50
C ALA A 44 -6.11 -9.42 1.64
N LEU A 45 -5.97 -9.41 0.32
CA LEU A 45 -7.11 -9.18 -0.59
C LEU A 45 -8.19 -10.27 -0.47
N GLN A 46 -7.81 -11.54 -0.37
CA GLN A 46 -8.76 -12.66 -0.17
C GLN A 46 -9.49 -12.59 1.18
N HIS A 47 -8.87 -12.02 2.22
CA HIS A 47 -9.51 -11.81 3.51
C HIS A 47 -10.47 -10.61 3.44
N LEU A 48 -10.05 -9.48 2.87
CA LEU A 48 -10.92 -8.31 2.65
C LEU A 48 -12.14 -8.65 1.78
N LEU A 49 -11.95 -9.43 0.71
CA LEU A 49 -13.03 -10.00 -0.12
C LEU A 49 -14.10 -10.71 0.72
N TRP A 50 -13.69 -11.43 1.77
CA TRP A 50 -14.60 -12.16 2.66
C TRP A 50 -15.26 -11.27 3.72
N GLU A 51 -14.56 -10.25 4.22
CA GLU A 51 -15.12 -9.28 5.18
C GLU A 51 -16.17 -8.39 4.50
N GLU A 52 -15.85 -7.78 3.35
CA GLU A 52 -16.81 -6.93 2.64
C GLU A 52 -18.01 -7.70 2.08
N ALA A 53 -17.82 -8.95 1.66
CA ALA A 53 -18.92 -9.83 1.26
C ALA A 53 -19.88 -10.19 2.42
N ARG A 54 -19.49 -9.94 3.68
CA ARG A 54 -20.38 -10.05 4.86
C ARG A 54 -21.05 -8.73 5.21
N ASN A 55 -20.44 -7.59 4.87
CA ASN A 55 -21.01 -6.25 5.07
C ASN A 55 -22.12 -5.93 4.05
N ALA A 56 -22.01 -6.48 2.83
CA ALA A 56 -23.00 -6.38 1.75
C ALA A 56 -23.37 -4.94 1.29
N SER A 57 -22.54 -3.95 1.65
CA SER A 57 -22.61 -2.56 1.18
C SER A 57 -22.19 -2.41 -0.28
N VAL A 58 -21.18 -3.18 -0.70
CA VAL A 58 -20.65 -3.29 -2.06
C VAL A 58 -20.42 -4.76 -2.41
N ILE A 59 -20.24 -5.06 -3.70
CA ILE A 59 -19.85 -6.37 -4.21
C ILE A 59 -18.32 -6.36 -4.40
N PRO A 60 -17.53 -6.97 -3.49
CA PRO A 60 -16.09 -7.06 -3.69
C PRO A 60 -15.77 -8.11 -4.77
N VAL A 61 -14.88 -7.76 -5.70
CA VAL A 61 -14.47 -8.61 -6.83
C VAL A 61 -12.95 -8.75 -6.82
N LEU A 62 -12.45 -9.95 -6.55
CA LEU A 62 -11.03 -10.28 -6.67
C LEU A 62 -10.66 -10.51 -8.14
N VAL A 63 -9.88 -9.60 -8.69
CA VAL A 63 -9.39 -9.62 -10.07
C VAL A 63 -7.92 -10.04 -10.09
N GLU A 64 -7.69 -11.34 -10.12
CA GLU A 64 -6.34 -11.92 -10.28
C GLU A 64 -5.77 -11.58 -11.66
N LEU A 65 -4.92 -10.55 -11.76
CA LEU A 65 -4.35 -10.09 -13.03
C LEU A 65 -3.47 -11.15 -13.71
N ARG A 66 -2.94 -12.10 -12.94
CA ARG A 66 -2.25 -13.29 -13.46
C ARG A 66 -3.13 -14.19 -14.35
N SER A 67 -4.47 -14.07 -14.29
CA SER A 67 -5.41 -14.73 -15.20
C SER A 67 -5.52 -14.07 -16.60
N TRP A 68 -4.72 -13.03 -16.91
CA TRP A 68 -4.78 -12.35 -18.20
C TRP A 68 -4.23 -13.22 -19.35
N LEU A 69 -5.12 -13.95 -20.02
CA LEU A 69 -4.81 -14.67 -21.26
C LEU A 69 -4.72 -13.70 -22.44
N LEU A 70 -3.90 -14.03 -23.46
CA LEU A 70 -3.72 -13.24 -24.69
C LEU A 70 -5.04 -12.91 -25.43
N GLU A 71 -6.06 -13.78 -25.29
CA GLU A 71 -7.42 -13.58 -25.82
C GLU A 71 -8.29 -12.60 -24.98
N THR A 72 -7.71 -11.84 -24.06
CA THR A 72 -8.46 -10.91 -23.17
C THR A 72 -8.18 -9.47 -23.59
N ALA A 73 -9.20 -8.80 -24.14
CA ALA A 73 -9.04 -7.48 -24.74
C ALA A 73 -9.34 -6.32 -23.78
N SER A 74 -10.04 -6.56 -22.67
CA SER A 74 -10.39 -5.53 -21.69
C SER A 74 -10.40 -6.07 -20.25
N VAL A 75 -10.30 -5.15 -19.27
CA VAL A 75 -10.48 -5.48 -17.84
C VAL A 75 -11.92 -5.96 -17.56
N ILE A 76 -12.90 -5.39 -18.27
CA ILE A 76 -14.32 -5.78 -18.17
C ILE A 76 -14.50 -7.25 -18.58
N GLN A 77 -13.81 -7.73 -19.61
CA GLN A 77 -13.80 -9.15 -19.99
C GLN A 77 -13.14 -10.05 -18.94
N LEU A 78 -12.12 -9.56 -18.22
CA LEU A 78 -11.53 -10.31 -17.10
C LEU A 78 -12.53 -10.43 -15.94
N ILE A 79 -13.20 -9.33 -15.58
CA ILE A 79 -14.29 -9.30 -14.58
C ILE A 79 -15.46 -10.22 -15.02
N GLN A 80 -15.85 -10.19 -16.29
CA GLN A 80 -16.90 -11.05 -16.84
C GLN A 80 -16.53 -12.54 -16.73
N LYS A 81 -15.28 -12.92 -17.06
CA LYS A 81 -14.76 -14.28 -16.89
C LYS A 81 -14.79 -14.71 -15.41
N ILE A 82 -14.52 -13.80 -14.47
CA ILE A 82 -14.60 -14.06 -13.02
C ILE A 82 -16.05 -14.28 -12.58
N PHE A 83 -17.01 -13.45 -13.00
CA PHE A 83 -18.43 -13.68 -12.72
C PHE A 83 -18.92 -15.01 -13.30
N GLN A 84 -18.57 -15.33 -14.55
CA GLN A 84 -18.95 -16.58 -15.21
C GLN A 84 -18.38 -17.83 -14.49
N ARG A 85 -17.11 -17.79 -14.05
CA ARG A 85 -16.49 -18.83 -13.20
C ARG A 85 -17.29 -19.04 -11.90
N ASN A 86 -17.83 -17.96 -11.32
CA ASN A 86 -18.69 -17.97 -10.14
C ASN A 86 -20.20 -18.17 -10.45
N ARG A 87 -20.54 -18.64 -11.66
CA ARG A 87 -21.91 -18.93 -12.13
C ARG A 87 -22.85 -17.72 -12.26
N LEU A 88 -22.30 -16.50 -12.22
CA LEU A 88 -23.02 -15.25 -12.49
C LEU A 88 -22.84 -14.87 -13.96
N ARG A 89 -23.95 -14.74 -14.71
CA ARG A 89 -23.91 -14.42 -16.15
C ARG A 89 -24.33 -12.97 -16.41
N LEU A 90 -23.33 -12.10 -16.47
CA LEU A 90 -23.47 -10.70 -16.88
C LEU A 90 -22.87 -10.47 -18.27
N ASN A 91 -23.48 -9.57 -19.03
CA ASN A 91 -22.94 -8.94 -20.25
C ASN A 91 -21.96 -7.81 -19.86
N GLU A 92 -21.14 -7.33 -20.81
CA GLU A 92 -20.16 -6.27 -20.55
C GLU A 92 -20.86 -4.96 -20.10
N ASP A 93 -21.95 -4.58 -20.78
CA ASP A 93 -22.77 -3.41 -20.44
C ASP A 93 -23.23 -3.42 -18.95
N LYS A 94 -23.68 -4.57 -18.43
CA LYS A 94 -24.09 -4.70 -17.02
C LYS A 94 -22.95 -4.68 -16.01
N ILE A 95 -21.73 -4.87 -16.46
CA ILE A 95 -20.54 -4.73 -15.61
C ILE A 95 -20.15 -3.25 -15.59
N GLU A 96 -20.26 -2.54 -16.71
CA GLU A 96 -20.13 -1.08 -16.78
C GLU A 96 -21.18 -0.39 -15.90
N ASP A 97 -22.46 -0.78 -15.96
CA ASP A 97 -23.53 -0.33 -15.06
C ASP A 97 -23.11 -0.43 -13.58
N LEU A 98 -22.63 -1.61 -13.15
CA LEU A 98 -22.24 -1.89 -11.76
C LEU A 98 -20.96 -1.15 -11.31
N LEU A 99 -20.04 -0.86 -12.23
CA LEU A 99 -18.85 -0.05 -11.96
C LEU A 99 -19.23 1.42 -11.77
N PHE A 100 -20.09 1.94 -12.67
CA PHE A 100 -20.60 3.30 -12.72
C PHE A 100 -21.46 3.63 -11.49
N ASP A 101 -22.36 2.74 -11.11
CA ASP A 101 -23.22 2.83 -9.92
C ASP A 101 -22.46 2.66 -8.58
N GLY A 102 -21.14 2.52 -8.62
CA GLY A 102 -20.29 2.33 -7.44
C GLY A 102 -20.55 1.02 -6.68
N LYS A 103 -21.16 0.02 -7.32
CA LYS A 103 -21.57 -1.24 -6.66
C LYS A 103 -20.42 -2.23 -6.50
N LEU A 104 -19.31 -2.06 -7.21
CA LEU A 104 -18.15 -2.95 -7.14
C LEU A 104 -16.99 -2.33 -6.35
N LEU A 105 -16.36 -3.13 -5.49
CA LEU A 105 -15.02 -2.88 -4.94
C LEU A 105 -14.04 -3.81 -5.66
N LEU A 106 -13.08 -3.26 -6.40
CA LEU A 106 -12.17 -4.07 -7.23
C LEU A 106 -10.85 -4.34 -6.50
N LEU A 107 -10.54 -5.61 -6.28
CA LEU A 107 -9.32 -6.06 -5.62
C LEU A 107 -8.39 -6.68 -6.68
N PHE A 108 -7.52 -5.86 -7.27
CA PHE A 108 -6.60 -6.24 -8.35
C PHE A 108 -5.32 -6.87 -7.82
N ASP A 109 -5.19 -8.20 -7.91
CA ASP A 109 -4.00 -8.90 -7.42
C ASP A 109 -2.97 -9.12 -8.54
N GLY A 110 -1.76 -8.60 -8.35
CA GLY A 110 -0.59 -8.88 -9.17
C GLY A 110 -0.37 -7.97 -10.38
N LEU A 111 -0.20 -6.65 -10.19
CA LEU A 111 0.23 -5.75 -11.27
C LEU A 111 1.59 -6.15 -11.89
N ASN A 112 2.46 -6.78 -11.09
CA ASN A 112 3.73 -7.37 -11.56
C ASN A 112 3.57 -8.75 -12.24
N GLU A 113 2.34 -9.27 -12.36
CA GLU A 113 2.01 -10.57 -12.96
C GLU A 113 1.27 -10.42 -14.31
N LEU A 114 1.07 -9.18 -14.77
CA LEU A 114 0.56 -8.86 -16.10
C LEU A 114 1.57 -9.27 -17.20
N PRO A 115 1.10 -9.89 -18.30
CA PRO A 115 1.99 -10.51 -19.29
C PRO A 115 2.75 -9.51 -20.18
N SER A 116 2.29 -8.26 -20.30
CA SER A 116 2.87 -7.27 -21.23
C SER A 116 2.63 -5.82 -20.82
N ASP A 117 3.44 -4.90 -21.39
CA ASP A 117 3.24 -3.45 -21.29
C ASP A 117 1.82 -3.00 -21.77
N GLU A 118 1.24 -3.67 -22.78
CA GLU A 118 -0.10 -3.31 -23.31
C GLU A 118 -1.22 -3.72 -22.35
N SER A 119 -1.15 -4.93 -21.77
CA SER A 119 -2.11 -5.35 -20.73
C SER A 119 -2.03 -4.46 -19.47
N ARG A 120 -0.85 -3.87 -19.18
CA ARG A 120 -0.72 -2.85 -18.12
C ARG A 120 -1.34 -1.51 -18.51
N ARG A 121 -1.17 -1.09 -19.76
CA ARG A 121 -1.83 0.11 -20.31
C ARG A 121 -3.35 -0.01 -20.21
N LEU A 122 -3.93 -1.15 -20.60
CA LEU A 122 -5.38 -1.38 -20.50
C LEU A 122 -5.91 -1.33 -19.06
N VAL A 123 -5.12 -1.76 -18.06
CA VAL A 123 -5.47 -1.59 -16.64
C VAL A 123 -5.36 -0.12 -16.18
N ALA A 124 -4.38 0.62 -16.70
CA ALA A 124 -4.22 2.05 -16.41
C ALA A 124 -5.33 2.92 -17.04
N GLU A 125 -5.74 2.59 -18.27
CA GLU A 125 -6.86 3.23 -18.97
C GLU A 125 -8.18 2.95 -18.24
N PHE A 126 -8.50 1.67 -17.96
CA PHE A 126 -9.68 1.29 -17.16
C PHE A 126 -9.75 2.01 -15.80
N ARG A 127 -8.64 2.13 -15.07
CA ARG A 127 -8.60 2.89 -13.80
C ARG A 127 -8.91 4.38 -14.00
N SER A 128 -8.56 4.94 -15.16
CA SER A 128 -8.79 6.34 -15.51
C SER A 128 -10.24 6.59 -15.96
N ASP A 129 -10.87 5.59 -16.57
CA ASP A 129 -12.27 5.62 -17.03
C ASP A 129 -13.26 5.50 -15.85
N PHE A 130 -12.89 4.75 -14.79
CA PHE A 130 -13.72 4.51 -13.61
C PHE A 130 -13.13 5.13 -12.30
N PRO A 131 -12.91 6.45 -12.22
CA PRO A 131 -12.19 7.09 -11.11
C PRO A 131 -12.96 7.14 -9.77
N GLN A 132 -14.25 6.78 -9.77
CA GLN A 132 -15.11 6.74 -8.58
C GLN A 132 -15.33 5.32 -8.05
N THR A 133 -14.98 4.28 -8.83
CA THR A 133 -15.07 2.90 -8.37
C THR A 133 -13.90 2.61 -7.43
N PRO A 134 -14.09 2.13 -6.20
CA PRO A 134 -12.98 1.83 -5.30
C PRO A 134 -12.09 0.69 -5.85
N MET A 135 -10.77 0.89 -5.87
CA MET A 135 -9.81 -0.07 -6.45
C MET A 135 -8.56 -0.23 -5.60
N ILE A 136 -8.23 -1.47 -5.24
CA ILE A 136 -7.06 -1.82 -4.44
C ILE A 136 -6.17 -2.75 -5.25
N PHE A 137 -4.96 -2.29 -5.57
CA PHE A 137 -3.99 -2.99 -6.41
C PHE A 137 -2.87 -3.59 -5.57
N THR A 138 -2.30 -4.73 -5.98
CA THR A 138 -1.10 -5.29 -5.36
C THR A 138 0.08 -5.36 -6.31
N THR A 139 1.30 -5.17 -5.78
CA THR A 139 2.55 -5.37 -6.55
C THR A 139 3.70 -5.84 -5.66
N ARG A 140 4.71 -6.46 -6.26
CA ARG A 140 6.03 -6.67 -5.64
C ARG A 140 6.79 -5.35 -5.49
N ASP A 141 7.68 -5.30 -4.49
CA ASP A 141 8.72 -4.28 -4.37
C ASP A 141 9.46 -4.11 -5.71
N LEU A 142 9.52 -2.87 -6.21
CA LEU A 142 10.27 -2.46 -7.41
C LEU A 142 9.99 -3.30 -8.68
N GLY A 143 8.70 -3.46 -9.03
CA GLY A 143 8.28 -3.97 -10.34
C GLY A 143 8.41 -2.94 -11.47
N VAL A 144 8.90 -3.35 -12.65
CA VAL A 144 8.87 -2.51 -13.88
C VAL A 144 7.44 -2.08 -14.21
N GLY A 145 7.30 -0.84 -14.68
CA GLY A 145 6.05 -0.27 -15.18
C GLY A 145 5.30 0.68 -14.23
N GLY A 146 5.87 0.97 -13.05
CA GLY A 146 5.38 2.01 -12.15
C GLY A 146 4.12 1.66 -11.35
N ASP A 147 3.71 2.62 -10.54
CA ASP A 147 2.61 2.63 -9.58
C ASP A 147 1.22 2.93 -10.18
N LEU A 148 1.12 3.01 -11.51
CA LEU A 148 -0.02 3.57 -12.26
C LEU A 148 -0.35 5.05 -11.91
N GLY A 149 0.54 5.78 -11.23
CA GLY A 149 0.23 7.08 -10.65
C GLY A 149 -0.80 6.97 -9.52
N ILE A 150 -0.69 5.97 -8.66
CA ILE A 150 -1.51 5.81 -7.46
C ILE A 150 -0.83 6.53 -6.29
N LYS A 151 -1.47 7.60 -5.80
CA LYS A 151 -0.94 8.42 -4.69
C LYS A 151 -0.96 7.71 -3.34
N LYS A 152 -1.97 6.86 -3.07
CA LYS A 152 -2.08 6.13 -1.80
C LYS A 152 -1.31 4.83 -1.88
N GLN A 153 -0.09 4.82 -1.35
CA GLN A 153 0.77 3.63 -1.34
C GLN A 153 0.91 3.07 0.07
N LEU A 154 0.68 1.76 0.21
CA LEU A 154 0.84 1.01 1.44
C LEU A 154 1.97 -0.01 1.25
N SER A 155 2.91 -0.10 2.19
CA SER A 155 4.05 -1.00 2.10
C SER A 155 3.96 -2.11 3.15
N MET A 156 3.78 -3.37 2.71
CA MET A 156 3.79 -4.53 3.59
C MET A 156 5.17 -4.72 4.22
N GLN A 157 5.27 -4.34 5.50
CA GLN A 157 6.49 -4.48 6.29
C GLN A 157 6.85 -5.96 6.52
N PRO A 158 8.14 -6.30 6.67
CA PRO A 158 8.55 -7.65 7.06
C PRO A 158 8.02 -8.05 8.44
N LEU A 159 7.95 -9.37 8.69
CA LEU A 159 7.63 -9.91 10.00
C LEU A 159 8.68 -9.49 11.04
N THR A 160 8.25 -9.11 12.25
CA THR A 160 9.17 -8.82 13.35
C THR A 160 9.83 -10.10 13.89
N SER A 161 10.98 -9.97 14.56
CA SER A 161 11.66 -11.09 15.24
C SER A 161 10.74 -11.84 16.21
N GLU A 162 9.84 -11.12 16.89
CA GLU A 162 8.82 -11.71 17.75
C GLU A 162 7.74 -12.47 16.95
N GLN A 163 7.13 -11.85 15.94
CA GLN A 163 6.12 -12.49 15.09
C GLN A 163 6.65 -13.79 14.46
N MET A 164 7.91 -13.79 14.01
CA MET A 164 8.58 -14.99 13.50
C MET A 164 8.75 -16.07 14.59
N ARG A 165 9.14 -15.69 15.82
CA ARG A 165 9.26 -16.62 16.96
C ARG A 165 7.90 -17.19 17.39
N ALA A 166 6.87 -16.35 17.49
CA ALA A 166 5.51 -16.77 17.83
C ALA A 166 4.96 -17.76 16.80
N PHE A 167 5.15 -17.47 15.50
CA PHE A 167 4.80 -18.39 14.42
C PHE A 167 5.56 -19.71 14.51
N ILE A 168 6.90 -19.70 14.68
CA ILE A 168 7.71 -20.92 14.80
C ILE A 168 7.27 -21.77 16.02
N ARG A 169 6.95 -21.13 17.15
CA ARG A 169 6.43 -21.81 18.35
C ARG A 169 5.06 -22.45 18.12
N ALA A 170 4.14 -21.72 17.49
CA ALA A 170 2.80 -22.23 17.18
C ALA A 170 2.81 -23.34 16.13
N TYR A 171 3.64 -23.21 15.09
CA TYR A 171 3.73 -24.17 13.98
C TYR A 171 4.53 -25.43 14.37
N LEU A 172 5.54 -25.31 15.24
CA LEU A 172 6.38 -26.43 15.71
C LEU A 172 6.44 -26.54 17.25
N PRO A 173 5.33 -26.82 17.98
CA PRO A 173 5.30 -26.77 19.45
C PRO A 173 6.27 -27.69 20.20
N LYS A 174 6.87 -28.68 19.52
CA LYS A 174 7.86 -29.62 20.10
C LYS A 174 9.32 -29.34 19.67
N GLN A 175 9.54 -28.40 18.76
CA GLN A 175 10.82 -28.23 18.04
C GLN A 175 11.20 -26.76 17.77
N GLY A 176 10.27 -25.81 17.98
CA GLY A 176 10.48 -24.39 17.67
C GLY A 176 11.69 -23.78 18.38
N GLU A 177 11.93 -24.08 19.65
CA GLU A 177 13.12 -23.56 20.36
C GLU A 177 14.43 -24.11 19.78
N GLU A 178 14.47 -25.35 19.29
CA GLU A 178 15.66 -25.89 18.61
C GLU A 178 15.88 -25.19 17.26
N MET A 179 14.79 -24.94 16.52
CA MET A 179 14.82 -24.19 15.26
C MET A 179 15.34 -22.76 15.46
N LEU A 180 14.83 -22.06 16.48
CA LEU A 180 15.25 -20.71 16.85
C LEU A 180 16.72 -20.67 17.30
N ARG A 181 17.15 -21.65 18.09
CA ARG A 181 18.55 -21.80 18.52
C ARG A 181 19.51 -22.01 17.35
N GLN A 182 19.10 -22.77 16.32
CA GLN A 182 19.91 -22.96 15.11
C GLN A 182 19.84 -21.77 14.14
N LEU A 183 18.76 -20.99 14.14
CA LEU A 183 18.64 -19.78 13.31
C LEU A 183 19.51 -18.63 13.85
N GLY A 184 19.48 -18.35 15.15
CA GLY A 184 20.33 -17.34 15.77
C GLY A 184 20.18 -15.94 15.15
N ASP A 185 21.24 -15.42 14.52
CA ASP A 185 21.23 -14.14 13.80
C ASP A 185 20.56 -14.21 12.41
N ARG A 186 20.20 -15.40 11.92
CA ARG A 186 19.70 -15.64 10.56
C ARG A 186 18.17 -15.67 10.45
N LEU A 187 17.46 -15.34 11.53
CA LEU A 187 16.00 -15.39 11.57
C LEU A 187 15.36 -14.41 10.58
N GLN A 188 15.84 -13.17 10.51
CA GLN A 188 15.42 -12.19 9.49
C GLN A 188 15.83 -12.66 8.08
N GLU A 189 17.14 -12.89 7.85
CA GLU A 189 17.75 -13.36 6.58
C GLU A 189 16.94 -14.45 5.85
N LEU A 190 16.38 -15.40 6.59
CA LEU A 190 15.60 -16.52 6.03
C LEU A 190 14.08 -16.45 6.28
N GLY A 191 13.60 -15.59 7.18
CA GLY A 191 12.24 -15.66 7.74
C GLY A 191 11.31 -14.46 7.46
N GLU A 192 11.83 -13.37 6.89
CA GLU A 192 11.14 -12.07 6.69
C GLU A 192 9.68 -12.09 6.15
N THR A 193 9.25 -13.16 5.46
CA THR A 193 7.94 -13.24 4.82
C THR A 193 7.18 -14.52 5.21
N PRO A 194 5.84 -14.46 5.41
CA PRO A 194 5.06 -15.61 5.88
C PRO A 194 5.23 -16.90 5.07
N LEU A 195 5.28 -16.81 3.74
CA LEU A 195 5.45 -17.98 2.87
C LEU A 195 6.81 -18.68 3.10
N ILE A 196 7.89 -17.90 3.15
CA ILE A 196 9.25 -18.44 3.33
C ILE A 196 9.42 -18.98 4.76
N LEU A 197 8.91 -18.28 5.78
CA LEU A 197 8.92 -18.74 7.17
C LEU A 197 8.19 -20.08 7.33
N LYS A 198 7.03 -20.24 6.69
CA LYS A 198 6.24 -21.48 6.66
C LYS A 198 7.03 -22.61 5.98
N MET A 199 7.65 -22.36 4.81
CA MET A 199 8.51 -23.33 4.14
C MET A 199 9.73 -23.73 4.99
N LEU A 200 10.35 -22.78 5.69
CA LEU A 200 11.48 -22.99 6.59
C LEU A 200 11.08 -23.89 7.78
N CYS A 201 9.88 -23.70 8.33
CA CYS A 201 9.32 -24.57 9.36
C CYS A 201 9.04 -25.99 8.84
N ASP A 202 8.45 -26.13 7.65
CA ASP A 202 8.19 -27.44 7.02
C ASP A 202 9.49 -28.23 6.83
N VAL A 203 10.52 -27.60 6.27
CA VAL A 203 11.85 -28.22 6.05
C VAL A 203 12.52 -28.56 7.37
N PHE A 204 12.52 -27.65 8.34
CA PHE A 204 13.17 -27.91 9.63
C PHE A 204 12.52 -29.07 10.39
N ASN A 205 11.18 -29.17 10.37
CA ASN A 205 10.43 -30.28 10.99
C ASN A 205 10.83 -31.66 10.45
N ARG A 206 11.47 -31.72 9.28
CA ARG A 206 11.96 -32.95 8.63
C ARG A 206 13.45 -33.12 8.83
N VAL A 207 14.24 -32.18 8.29
CA VAL A 207 15.70 -32.28 8.15
C VAL A 207 16.45 -32.00 9.46
N LYS A 208 15.82 -31.30 10.42
CA LYS A 208 16.41 -30.84 11.70
C LYS A 208 17.65 -29.94 11.55
N GLN A 209 17.83 -29.36 10.36
CA GLN A 209 18.94 -28.47 10.01
C GLN A 209 18.39 -27.23 9.32
N ILE A 210 19.02 -26.08 9.55
CA ILE A 210 18.68 -24.81 8.90
C ILE A 210 19.46 -24.66 7.57
N PRO A 211 18.80 -24.36 6.43
CA PRO A 211 19.48 -24.12 5.16
C PRO A 211 20.46 -22.93 5.20
N ASN A 212 21.51 -23.01 4.38
CA ASN A 212 22.55 -21.95 4.30
C ASN A 212 22.13 -20.72 3.47
N SER A 213 21.00 -20.77 2.75
CA SER A 213 20.46 -19.65 1.97
C SER A 213 19.00 -19.86 1.58
N ARG A 214 18.32 -18.82 1.06
CA ARG A 214 16.97 -18.92 0.47
C ARG A 214 16.92 -19.94 -0.67
N GLY A 215 17.88 -19.92 -1.60
CA GLY A 215 18.01 -20.94 -2.65
C GLY A 215 18.21 -22.36 -2.08
N GLY A 216 18.98 -22.48 -1.00
CA GLY A 216 19.14 -23.74 -0.27
C GLY A 216 17.82 -24.25 0.33
N LEU A 217 16.99 -23.35 0.87
CA LEU A 217 15.67 -23.70 1.40
C LEU A 217 14.75 -24.27 0.31
N PHE A 218 14.71 -23.67 -0.89
CA PHE A 218 13.95 -24.24 -2.01
C PHE A 218 14.47 -25.64 -2.40
N ARG A 219 15.79 -25.85 -2.46
CA ARG A 219 16.39 -27.19 -2.71
C ARG A 219 15.98 -28.25 -1.69
N TYR A 220 15.91 -27.91 -0.41
CA TYR A 220 15.44 -28.84 0.63
C TYR A 220 13.94 -29.06 0.55
N PHE A 221 13.15 -27.99 0.37
CA PHE A 221 11.70 -28.08 0.25
C PHE A 221 11.28 -28.98 -0.92
N ASP A 222 11.95 -28.86 -2.07
CA ASP A 222 11.67 -29.67 -3.25
C ASP A 222 11.89 -31.18 -3.02
N ARG A 223 13.02 -31.54 -2.38
CA ARG A 223 13.36 -32.93 -2.03
C ARG A 223 12.42 -33.52 -0.97
N GLU A 224 11.93 -32.70 -0.05
CA GLU A 224 10.97 -33.12 0.99
C GLU A 224 9.53 -33.21 0.47
N PHE A 225 9.18 -32.38 -0.52
CA PHE A 225 7.90 -32.45 -1.21
C PHE A 225 7.76 -33.76 -2.00
N ASP A 226 8.85 -34.23 -2.63
CA ASP A 226 8.89 -35.54 -3.30
C ASP A 226 8.66 -36.71 -2.33
N GLN A 227 9.19 -36.61 -1.10
CA GLN A 227 8.97 -37.58 -0.03
C GLN A 227 7.54 -37.52 0.52
N LEU A 228 6.94 -36.33 0.64
CA LEU A 228 5.51 -36.17 0.97
C LEU A 228 4.59 -36.90 -0.01
N LYS A 229 4.94 -36.86 -1.31
CA LYS A 229 4.23 -37.59 -2.37
C LYS A 229 4.75 -39.02 -2.55
N GLY A 230 5.59 -39.53 -1.64
CA GLY A 230 6.24 -40.83 -1.75
C GLY A 230 5.27 -42.01 -1.91
N GLN A 231 4.07 -41.91 -1.33
CA GLN A 231 2.97 -42.90 -1.43
C GLN A 231 2.21 -42.86 -2.77
N VAL A 232 2.52 -41.92 -3.66
CA VAL A 232 1.88 -41.81 -4.98
C VAL A 232 2.59 -42.72 -5.98
N ALA A 233 1.81 -43.58 -6.64
CA ALA A 233 2.21 -44.31 -7.84
C ALA A 233 2.29 -43.36 -9.05
N VAL A 234 3.38 -42.60 -9.14
CA VAL A 234 3.85 -41.95 -10.37
C VAL A 234 4.63 -42.96 -11.21
N THR A 235 4.69 -42.72 -12.52
CA THR A 235 5.40 -43.62 -13.46
C THR A 235 6.90 -43.77 -13.12
N GLU A 236 7.44 -44.97 -13.35
CA GLU A 236 8.69 -45.48 -12.76
C GLU A 236 9.94 -44.60 -12.98
N LYS A 237 9.98 -43.81 -14.06
CA LYS A 237 11.11 -42.91 -14.37
C LYS A 237 10.81 -41.41 -14.19
N LEU A 238 9.59 -40.99 -13.85
CA LEU A 238 9.29 -39.55 -13.68
C LEU A 238 10.13 -38.92 -12.57
N ARG A 239 10.27 -39.62 -11.43
CA ARG A 239 11.05 -39.11 -10.28
C ARG A 239 12.52 -38.84 -10.61
N GLN A 240 13.07 -39.44 -11.67
CA GLN A 240 14.43 -39.17 -12.16
C GLN A 240 14.53 -37.84 -12.91
N TRP A 241 13.49 -37.43 -13.63
CA TRP A 241 13.51 -36.27 -14.55
C TRP A 241 12.70 -35.07 -14.06
N LYS A 242 11.83 -35.23 -13.04
CA LYS A 242 10.98 -34.17 -12.49
C LYS A 242 11.70 -32.83 -12.24
N PRO A 243 12.93 -32.77 -11.67
CA PRO A 243 13.63 -31.50 -11.47
C PRO A 243 13.92 -30.80 -12.81
N GLU A 244 14.46 -31.52 -13.78
CA GLU A 244 14.76 -31.06 -15.13
C GLU A 244 13.49 -30.63 -15.89
N LEU A 245 12.41 -31.41 -15.80
CA LEU A 245 11.15 -31.10 -16.48
C LEU A 245 10.55 -29.78 -15.97
N LEU A 246 10.56 -29.56 -14.66
CA LEU A 246 10.08 -28.31 -14.05
C LEU A 246 11.04 -27.14 -14.29
N GLN A 247 12.35 -27.38 -14.33
CA GLN A 247 13.37 -26.39 -14.74
C GLN A 247 13.15 -25.91 -16.19
N HIS A 248 12.98 -26.84 -17.13
CA HIS A 248 12.71 -26.52 -18.54
C HIS A 248 11.41 -25.75 -18.71
N LEU A 249 10.30 -26.22 -18.10
CA LEU A 249 9.02 -25.49 -18.13
C LEU A 249 9.15 -24.08 -17.55
N ALA A 250 9.71 -23.95 -16.35
CA ALA A 250 9.86 -22.66 -15.70
C ALA A 250 10.75 -21.70 -16.50
N PHE A 251 11.88 -22.18 -17.03
CA PHE A 251 12.78 -21.36 -17.82
C PHE A 251 12.11 -20.88 -19.12
N THR A 252 11.39 -21.75 -19.84
CA THR A 252 10.61 -21.35 -21.03
C THR A 252 9.51 -20.33 -20.68
N MET A 253 8.80 -20.54 -19.57
CA MET A 253 7.80 -19.58 -19.07
C MET A 253 8.43 -18.21 -18.74
N MET A 254 9.67 -18.16 -18.24
CA MET A 254 10.35 -16.89 -18.00
C MET A 254 10.76 -16.13 -19.29
N GLN A 255 10.80 -16.75 -20.48
CA GLN A 255 11.33 -16.08 -21.68
C GLN A 255 10.38 -15.05 -22.31
N GLY A 256 9.06 -15.31 -22.35
CA GLY A 256 8.06 -14.39 -22.93
C GLY A 256 8.10 -14.30 -24.47
N GLU A 257 7.28 -13.42 -25.05
CA GLU A 257 7.33 -13.11 -26.50
C GLU A 257 8.37 -12.02 -26.78
N LYS A 258 8.34 -10.93 -26.02
CA LYS A 258 9.38 -9.90 -25.98
C LYS A 258 10.28 -10.14 -24.77
N PRO A 259 11.57 -9.70 -24.78
CA PRO A 259 12.48 -9.91 -23.66
C PRO A 259 12.00 -9.39 -22.30
N ARG A 260 11.10 -8.39 -22.25
CA ARG A 260 10.53 -7.87 -21.00
C ARG A 260 9.35 -8.68 -20.46
N ASP A 261 8.63 -9.39 -21.33
CA ASP A 261 7.35 -10.02 -20.99
C ASP A 261 7.56 -11.14 -19.95
N LEU A 262 6.74 -11.16 -18.90
CA LEU A 262 6.75 -12.22 -17.88
C LEU A 262 5.55 -13.12 -18.11
N ARG A 263 5.80 -14.38 -18.51
CA ARG A 263 4.73 -15.32 -18.83
C ARG A 263 4.54 -16.33 -17.72
N LEU A 264 3.44 -16.20 -16.99
CA LEU A 264 3.08 -17.10 -15.88
C LEU A 264 2.12 -18.24 -16.30
N ILE A 265 1.57 -18.14 -17.52
CA ILE A 265 0.65 -19.12 -18.10
C ILE A 265 1.16 -19.55 -19.49
N ILE A 266 1.25 -20.86 -19.70
CA ILE A 266 1.49 -21.48 -21.02
C ILE A 266 0.35 -22.42 -21.39
N SER A 267 0.21 -22.72 -22.69
CA SER A 267 -0.76 -23.73 -23.12
C SER A 267 -0.24 -25.14 -22.76
N ARG A 268 -1.16 -26.08 -22.53
CA ARG A 268 -0.85 -27.46 -22.24
C ARG A 268 -0.11 -28.12 -23.40
N THR A 269 -0.50 -27.84 -24.64
CA THR A 269 0.16 -28.36 -25.86
C THR A 269 1.60 -27.87 -25.99
N GLU A 270 1.86 -26.61 -25.63
CA GLU A 270 3.21 -26.04 -25.57
C GLU A 270 4.04 -26.64 -24.43
N ALA A 271 3.44 -26.85 -23.25
CA ALA A 271 4.09 -27.56 -22.16
C ALA A 271 4.47 -29.00 -22.55
N GLU A 272 3.57 -29.72 -23.23
CA GLU A 272 3.83 -31.05 -23.79
C GLU A 272 4.98 -31.01 -24.81
N TYR A 273 5.06 -29.99 -25.67
CA TYR A 273 6.17 -29.80 -26.61
C TYR A 273 7.52 -29.47 -25.93
N VAL A 274 7.54 -28.59 -24.91
CA VAL A 274 8.75 -28.28 -24.12
C VAL A 274 9.28 -29.54 -23.42
N LEU A 275 8.39 -30.37 -22.88
CA LEU A 275 8.80 -31.64 -22.30
C LEU A 275 9.25 -32.65 -23.37
N GLU A 276 8.60 -32.71 -24.54
CA GLU A 276 8.98 -33.62 -25.64
C GLU A 276 10.38 -33.31 -26.20
N GLU A 277 10.69 -32.05 -26.50
CA GLU A 277 12.03 -31.66 -26.98
C GLU A 277 13.12 -31.83 -25.91
N PHE A 278 12.80 -31.71 -24.61
CA PHE A 278 13.73 -32.12 -23.56
C PHE A 278 13.92 -33.64 -23.51
N LEU A 279 12.85 -34.43 -23.66
CA LEU A 279 12.87 -35.90 -23.53
C LEU A 279 13.45 -36.62 -24.75
N LYS A 280 13.52 -35.93 -25.89
CA LYS A 280 14.23 -36.29 -27.11
C LYS A 280 15.62 -36.87 -26.79
N ASP A 281 15.93 -38.00 -27.43
CA ASP A 281 17.18 -38.78 -27.29
C ASP A 281 17.52 -39.26 -25.86
N ARG A 282 16.65 -39.03 -24.87
CA ARG A 282 16.82 -39.47 -23.46
C ARG A 282 15.86 -40.60 -23.08
N VAL A 283 14.72 -40.70 -23.75
CA VAL A 283 13.69 -41.73 -23.53
C VAL A 283 12.98 -42.14 -24.82
N ASP A 284 12.51 -43.39 -24.88
CA ASP A 284 11.63 -43.90 -25.94
C ASP A 284 10.27 -43.16 -25.93
N SER A 285 9.60 -42.97 -27.08
CA SER A 285 8.31 -42.25 -27.19
C SER A 285 8.25 -40.92 -26.40
N PRO A 286 9.11 -39.92 -26.71
CA PRO A 286 9.22 -38.71 -25.90
C PRO A 286 7.90 -37.93 -25.79
N GLY A 287 7.12 -37.78 -26.86
CA GLY A 287 5.80 -37.12 -26.83
C GLY A 287 4.70 -37.85 -26.05
N GLU A 288 4.76 -39.18 -25.96
CA GLU A 288 3.86 -39.93 -25.08
C GLU A 288 4.25 -39.71 -23.62
N LYS A 289 5.55 -39.81 -23.32
CA LYS A 289 6.06 -39.58 -21.96
C LYS A 289 5.84 -38.14 -21.51
N ALA A 290 6.03 -37.14 -22.38
CA ALA A 290 5.70 -35.75 -22.11
C ALA A 290 4.24 -35.56 -21.66
N LYS A 291 3.28 -36.20 -22.34
CA LYS A 291 1.85 -36.15 -22.00
C LYS A 291 1.53 -36.79 -20.65
N TYR A 292 2.01 -38.01 -20.43
CA TYR A 292 1.78 -38.71 -19.14
C TYR A 292 2.51 -38.01 -17.98
N TRP A 293 3.73 -37.51 -18.20
CA TRP A 293 4.53 -36.86 -17.17
C TRP A 293 4.03 -35.45 -16.86
N LEU A 294 3.53 -34.69 -17.83
CA LEU A 294 2.82 -33.44 -17.53
C LEU A 294 1.56 -33.70 -16.69
N GLN A 295 0.82 -34.77 -16.97
CA GLN A 295 -0.37 -35.13 -16.18
C GLN A 295 -0.01 -35.57 -14.74
N ASP A 296 1.05 -36.36 -14.55
CA ASP A 296 1.57 -36.68 -13.21
C ASP A 296 2.07 -35.41 -12.48
N LEU A 297 2.77 -34.50 -13.19
CA LEU A 297 3.26 -33.23 -12.64
C LEU A 297 2.10 -32.32 -12.17
N LEU A 298 1.08 -32.09 -13.01
CA LEU A 298 -0.12 -31.30 -12.68
C LEU A 298 -0.96 -31.86 -11.53
N LYS A 299 -0.90 -33.18 -11.31
CA LYS A 299 -1.70 -33.86 -10.29
C LYS A 299 -0.99 -33.92 -8.93
N HIS A 300 0.35 -33.86 -8.92
CA HIS A 300 1.14 -34.17 -7.71
C HIS A 300 2.16 -33.13 -7.31
N TYR A 301 2.56 -32.19 -8.19
CA TYR A 301 3.68 -31.27 -7.99
C TYR A 301 3.26 -29.80 -8.02
N LEU A 302 4.23 -28.87 -8.02
CA LEU A 302 4.01 -27.43 -7.81
C LEU A 302 3.48 -26.66 -9.04
N ILE A 303 2.93 -27.36 -10.03
CA ILE A 303 2.18 -26.79 -11.16
C ILE A 303 0.69 -27.19 -11.12
N GLN A 304 -0.18 -26.35 -11.66
CA GLN A 304 -1.63 -26.54 -11.68
C GLN A 304 -2.23 -26.11 -13.03
N THR A 305 -3.43 -26.59 -13.33
CA THR A 305 -4.27 -26.07 -14.43
C THR A 305 -4.89 -24.72 -14.06
N VAL A 306 -5.05 -23.84 -15.07
CA VAL A 306 -5.85 -22.59 -14.98
C VAL A 306 -7.23 -22.79 -15.58
N ASP A 307 -7.30 -23.56 -16.67
CA ASP A 307 -8.50 -24.05 -17.34
C ASP A 307 -8.18 -25.38 -18.05
N GLU A 308 -9.04 -25.85 -18.96
CA GLU A 308 -8.83 -27.11 -19.70
C GLU A 308 -7.61 -27.10 -20.63
N LYS A 309 -7.13 -25.91 -21.04
CA LYS A 309 -6.06 -25.69 -22.02
C LYS A 309 -4.78 -25.11 -21.42
N HIS A 310 -4.82 -24.47 -20.26
CA HIS A 310 -3.72 -23.67 -19.73
C HIS A 310 -3.18 -24.16 -18.38
N ILE A 311 -1.87 -23.96 -18.15
CA ILE A 311 -1.17 -24.35 -16.91
C ILE A 311 -0.31 -23.21 -16.36
N GLN A 312 -0.06 -23.24 -15.04
CA GLN A 312 0.81 -22.30 -14.32
C GLN A 312 1.53 -22.97 -13.13
N PHE A 313 2.54 -22.31 -12.57
CA PHE A 313 3.03 -22.63 -11.22
C PHE A 313 2.07 -22.09 -10.15
N HIS A 314 1.89 -22.83 -9.05
CA HIS A 314 1.00 -22.44 -7.95
C HIS A 314 1.35 -21.04 -7.41
N HIS A 315 2.64 -20.72 -7.29
CA HIS A 315 3.15 -19.42 -6.86
C HIS A 315 4.42 -19.04 -7.65
N GLN A 316 4.55 -17.78 -8.06
CA GLN A 316 5.63 -17.30 -8.94
C GLN A 316 7.04 -17.62 -8.40
N LEU A 317 7.28 -17.56 -7.08
CA LEU A 317 8.59 -17.93 -6.51
C LEU A 317 9.05 -19.36 -6.82
N PHE A 318 8.14 -20.30 -7.07
CA PHE A 318 8.53 -21.65 -7.51
C PHE A 318 8.97 -21.65 -8.97
N GLN A 319 8.29 -20.91 -9.85
CA GLN A 319 8.74 -20.68 -11.23
C GLN A 319 10.12 -20.01 -11.24
N GLU A 320 10.32 -18.97 -10.42
CA GLU A 320 11.58 -18.26 -10.29
C GLU A 320 12.71 -19.17 -9.79
N TYR A 321 12.44 -20.06 -8.83
CA TYR A 321 13.38 -21.08 -8.35
C TYR A 321 13.73 -22.14 -9.40
N TYR A 322 12.76 -22.73 -10.11
CA TYR A 322 13.06 -23.73 -11.13
C TYR A 322 13.78 -23.11 -12.34
N ALA A 323 13.44 -21.85 -12.71
CA ALA A 323 14.19 -21.11 -13.71
C ALA A 323 15.61 -20.74 -13.24
N ALA A 324 15.81 -20.50 -11.94
CA ALA A 324 17.14 -20.32 -11.33
C ALA A 324 17.99 -21.60 -11.43
N GLU A 325 17.46 -22.77 -11.09
CA GLU A 325 18.18 -24.05 -11.21
C GLU A 325 18.56 -24.39 -12.66
N TYR A 326 17.75 -23.98 -13.65
CA TYR A 326 18.13 -24.04 -15.06
C TYR A 326 19.27 -23.06 -15.37
N LEU A 327 19.10 -21.78 -15.01
CA LEU A 327 20.07 -20.72 -15.28
C LEU A 327 21.44 -21.02 -14.65
N LEU A 328 21.48 -21.63 -13.46
CA LEU A 328 22.72 -22.06 -12.79
C LEU A 328 23.54 -23.04 -13.64
N ARG A 329 22.88 -23.91 -14.42
CA ARG A 329 23.53 -24.88 -15.32
C ARG A 329 24.02 -24.22 -16.61
N LEU A 330 23.28 -23.22 -17.09
CA LEU A 330 23.60 -22.45 -18.29
C LEU A 330 24.73 -21.43 -18.06
N LEU A 331 24.75 -20.80 -16.88
CA LEU A 331 25.62 -19.66 -16.54
C LEU A 331 27.12 -19.83 -16.87
N PRO A 332 27.77 -20.99 -16.66
CA PRO A 332 29.18 -21.17 -17.01
C PRO A 332 29.47 -21.18 -18.53
N SER A 333 28.43 -21.28 -19.37
CA SER A 333 28.53 -21.30 -20.83
C SER A 333 28.13 -19.98 -21.51
N LEU A 334 27.53 -19.03 -20.77
CA LEU A 334 27.14 -17.73 -21.29
C LEU A 334 28.34 -16.81 -21.48
N SER A 335 28.37 -16.09 -22.60
CA SER A 335 29.24 -14.92 -22.76
C SER A 335 28.78 -13.75 -21.88
N ASP A 336 29.70 -12.83 -21.60
CA ASP A 336 29.44 -11.62 -20.82
C ASP A 336 28.33 -10.76 -21.43
N ASP A 337 28.27 -10.70 -22.77
CA ASP A 337 27.22 -9.98 -23.49
C ASP A 337 25.86 -10.68 -23.41
N GLU A 338 25.79 -12.01 -23.57
CA GLU A 338 24.53 -12.74 -23.38
C GLU A 338 24.00 -12.60 -21.95
N LEU A 339 24.88 -12.71 -20.95
CA LEU A 339 24.52 -12.53 -19.55
C LEU A 339 24.00 -11.10 -19.28
N LYS A 340 24.68 -10.08 -19.82
CA LYS A 340 24.25 -8.67 -19.70
C LYS A 340 22.91 -8.41 -20.39
N HIS A 341 22.76 -8.76 -21.66
CA HIS A 341 21.58 -8.39 -22.45
C HIS A 341 20.34 -9.22 -22.13
N ASN A 342 20.48 -10.54 -21.94
CA ASN A 342 19.36 -11.47 -21.87
C ASN A 342 18.89 -11.82 -20.44
N TYR A 343 19.65 -11.40 -19.41
CA TYR A 343 19.35 -11.69 -18.01
C TYR A 343 19.49 -10.47 -17.11
N LEU A 344 20.69 -9.87 -17.03
CA LEU A 344 20.95 -8.75 -16.09
C LEU A 344 20.12 -7.50 -16.40
N ASN A 345 19.94 -7.16 -17.67
CA ASN A 345 19.16 -6.00 -18.13
C ASN A 345 17.63 -6.19 -18.05
N LEU A 346 17.13 -7.26 -17.41
CA LEU A 346 15.73 -7.68 -17.44
C LEU A 346 15.25 -8.11 -16.04
N LEU A 347 14.49 -7.23 -15.36
CA LEU A 347 14.05 -7.40 -13.96
C LEU A 347 13.44 -8.78 -13.62
N LYS A 348 12.76 -9.43 -14.57
CA LYS A 348 12.18 -10.77 -14.37
C LYS A 348 13.21 -11.82 -13.93
N TRP A 349 14.50 -11.62 -14.22
CA TRP A 349 15.58 -12.49 -13.77
C TRP A 349 16.20 -12.12 -12.43
N THR A 350 15.83 -11.00 -11.79
CA THR A 350 16.46 -10.54 -10.53
C THR A 350 16.28 -11.52 -9.37
N GLU A 351 15.07 -12.05 -9.12
CA GLU A 351 14.89 -13.09 -8.08
C GLU A 351 15.60 -14.41 -8.46
N PRO A 352 15.50 -14.94 -9.70
CA PRO A 352 16.32 -16.08 -10.14
C PRO A 352 17.84 -15.89 -9.93
N LEU A 353 18.38 -14.71 -10.27
CA LEU A 353 19.80 -14.39 -10.13
C LEU A 353 20.23 -14.35 -8.66
N ALA A 354 19.43 -13.74 -7.78
CA ALA A 354 19.65 -13.78 -6.34
C ALA A 354 19.66 -15.23 -5.81
N LEU A 355 18.70 -16.05 -6.24
CA LEU A 355 18.61 -17.45 -5.81
C LEU A 355 19.82 -18.29 -6.25
N ILE A 356 20.40 -18.08 -7.45
CA ILE A 356 21.61 -18.82 -7.87
C ILE A 356 22.90 -18.31 -7.22
N LEU A 357 23.03 -17.00 -6.96
CA LEU A 357 24.24 -16.45 -6.33
C LEU A 357 24.46 -17.01 -4.92
N ALA A 358 23.37 -17.26 -4.19
CA ALA A 358 23.38 -17.92 -2.88
C ALA A 358 23.57 -19.47 -2.96
N LEU A 359 23.79 -20.01 -4.15
CA LEU A 359 23.97 -21.44 -4.46
C LEU A 359 25.25 -21.74 -5.27
N LEU A 360 25.98 -20.73 -5.74
CA LEU A 360 27.21 -20.89 -6.52
C LEU A 360 28.40 -21.26 -5.62
N ASP A 361 29.09 -22.35 -5.96
CA ASP A 361 30.36 -22.73 -5.33
C ASP A 361 31.59 -22.06 -5.97
N ASN A 362 31.45 -21.53 -7.19
CA ASN A 362 32.53 -20.86 -7.91
C ASN A 362 32.54 -19.35 -7.59
N GLU A 363 33.45 -18.94 -6.70
CA GLU A 363 33.67 -17.54 -6.32
C GLU A 363 33.91 -16.63 -7.53
N ALA A 364 34.79 -17.01 -8.45
CA ALA A 364 35.15 -16.18 -9.60
C ALA A 364 33.95 -15.95 -10.53
N LEU A 365 33.07 -16.93 -10.67
CA LEU A 365 31.82 -16.78 -11.44
C LEU A 365 30.81 -15.89 -10.69
N ALA A 366 30.67 -16.04 -9.38
CA ALA A 366 29.77 -15.19 -8.57
C ALA A 366 30.21 -13.71 -8.59
N VAL A 367 31.51 -13.44 -8.39
CA VAL A 367 32.10 -12.10 -8.49
C VAL A 367 31.93 -11.54 -9.91
N LYS A 368 32.14 -12.35 -10.95
CA LYS A 368 31.89 -11.96 -12.36
C LYS A 368 30.43 -11.55 -12.60
N VAL A 369 29.45 -12.32 -12.12
CA VAL A 369 28.02 -11.97 -12.26
C VAL A 369 27.72 -10.62 -11.63
N VAL A 370 28.22 -10.36 -10.41
CA VAL A 370 28.01 -9.09 -9.72
C VAL A 370 28.72 -7.93 -10.42
N GLN A 371 29.95 -8.11 -10.90
CA GLN A 371 30.64 -7.09 -11.71
C GLN A 371 29.84 -6.72 -12.96
N LEU A 372 29.38 -7.73 -13.71
CA LEU A 372 28.59 -7.51 -14.93
C LEU A 372 27.23 -6.88 -14.62
N ALA A 373 26.65 -7.16 -13.45
CA ALA A 373 25.43 -6.50 -12.97
C ALA A 373 25.69 -5.01 -12.67
N LEU A 374 26.73 -4.69 -11.89
CA LEU A 374 27.16 -3.31 -11.59
C LEU A 374 27.55 -2.48 -12.84
N ASP A 375 27.81 -3.12 -13.98
CA ASP A 375 28.03 -2.46 -15.26
C ASP A 375 26.74 -2.18 -16.05
N VAL A 376 25.64 -2.85 -15.72
CA VAL A 376 24.32 -2.71 -16.37
C VAL A 376 23.41 -1.80 -15.55
N ASP A 377 23.31 -2.07 -14.25
CA ASP A 377 22.53 -1.32 -13.29
C ASP A 377 23.20 -1.43 -11.90
N LEU A 378 23.60 -0.28 -11.34
CA LEU A 378 24.32 -0.25 -10.06
C LEU A 378 23.48 -0.83 -8.91
N MET A 379 22.18 -0.56 -8.88
CA MET A 379 21.29 -0.98 -7.79
C MET A 379 21.04 -2.49 -7.83
N LEU A 380 20.83 -3.05 -9.03
CA LEU A 380 20.81 -4.49 -9.25
C LEU A 380 22.14 -5.12 -8.82
N GLY A 381 23.27 -4.56 -9.25
CA GLY A 381 24.59 -5.06 -8.91
C GLY A 381 24.85 -5.06 -7.40
N ALA A 382 24.49 -3.98 -6.71
CA ALA A 382 24.61 -3.88 -5.26
C ALA A 382 23.70 -4.87 -4.51
N ARG A 383 22.44 -5.03 -4.94
CA ARG A 383 21.56 -6.06 -4.38
C ARG A 383 22.17 -7.46 -4.55
N LEU A 384 22.61 -7.80 -5.76
CA LEU A 384 23.23 -9.10 -6.06
C LEU A 384 24.58 -9.29 -5.33
N ALA A 385 25.30 -8.22 -5.01
CA ALA A 385 26.52 -8.26 -4.18
C ALA A 385 26.26 -8.75 -2.74
N GLY A 386 25.04 -8.61 -2.24
CA GLY A 386 24.59 -9.18 -0.96
C GLY A 386 24.09 -10.62 -1.05
N GLU A 387 23.43 -10.98 -2.16
CA GLU A 387 22.81 -12.32 -2.34
C GLU A 387 23.84 -13.44 -2.63
N VAL A 388 25.12 -13.12 -2.85
CA VAL A 388 26.21 -14.13 -2.87
C VAL A 388 26.44 -14.75 -1.49
N LYS A 389 27.06 -15.93 -1.44
CA LYS A 389 27.51 -16.55 -0.19
C LYS A 389 28.32 -15.58 0.69
N ARG A 390 28.09 -15.63 2.01
CA ARG A 390 28.77 -14.80 3.04
C ARG A 390 30.30 -14.76 2.91
N GLU A 391 30.92 -15.85 2.46
CA GLU A 391 32.37 -15.97 2.20
C GLU A 391 32.87 -15.12 1.00
N PHE A 392 32.02 -14.86 0.00
CA PHE A 392 32.34 -14.06 -1.18
C PHE A 392 31.89 -12.59 -1.05
N GLN A 393 30.92 -12.31 -0.15
CA GLN A 393 30.32 -10.97 0.02
C GLN A 393 31.34 -9.84 0.18
N LYS A 394 32.51 -10.09 0.79
CA LYS A 394 33.54 -9.05 0.89
C LYS A 394 33.99 -8.58 -0.49
N LYS A 395 34.36 -9.50 -1.40
CA LYS A 395 34.86 -9.14 -2.73
C LYS A 395 33.80 -8.41 -3.54
N THR A 396 32.54 -8.83 -3.45
CA THR A 396 31.44 -8.20 -4.18
C THR A 396 31.03 -6.83 -3.63
N VAL A 397 31.21 -6.59 -2.32
CA VAL A 397 31.10 -5.24 -1.72
C VAL A 397 32.30 -4.37 -2.10
N ASP A 398 33.52 -4.90 -2.09
CA ASP A 398 34.73 -4.16 -2.48
C ASP A 398 34.61 -3.65 -3.94
N LEU A 399 33.96 -4.39 -4.86
CA LEU A 399 33.65 -3.93 -6.23
C LEU A 399 32.80 -2.63 -6.28
N ILE A 400 31.94 -2.38 -5.29
CA ILE A 400 31.11 -1.17 -5.24
C ILE A 400 32.00 0.04 -4.91
N LEU A 401 32.88 -0.13 -3.91
CA LEU A 401 33.83 0.89 -3.46
C LEU A 401 34.88 1.22 -4.55
N GLU A 402 35.27 0.21 -5.34
CA GLU A 402 36.20 0.40 -6.48
C GLU A 402 35.61 1.28 -7.60
N LYS A 403 34.29 1.44 -7.70
CA LYS A 403 33.63 2.33 -8.69
C LYS A 403 33.84 3.82 -8.40
N LYS A 404 34.22 4.21 -7.17
CA LYS A 404 34.52 5.60 -6.75
C LYS A 404 33.40 6.59 -7.09
N LEU A 405 32.23 6.35 -6.53
CA LEU A 405 31.00 7.09 -6.83
C LEU A 405 30.87 8.36 -5.97
N HIS A 406 29.77 9.09 -6.13
CA HIS A 406 29.37 10.09 -5.14
C HIS A 406 29.03 9.39 -3.81
N LYS A 407 29.35 9.99 -2.66
CA LYS A 407 29.30 9.30 -1.35
C LYS A 407 27.90 8.78 -1.02
N GLU A 408 26.88 9.59 -1.26
CA GLU A 408 25.47 9.27 -0.99
C GLU A 408 25.00 8.10 -1.86
N LEU A 409 25.42 8.03 -3.14
CA LEU A 409 25.15 6.89 -4.02
C LEU A 409 25.94 5.64 -3.59
N GLU A 410 27.22 5.78 -3.20
CA GLU A 410 28.00 4.67 -2.65
C GLU A 410 27.34 4.10 -1.39
N ILE A 411 26.88 4.97 -0.49
CA ILE A 411 26.13 4.65 0.72
C ILE A 411 24.77 3.97 0.43
N GLU A 412 24.02 4.49 -0.54
CA GLU A 412 22.74 3.91 -0.97
C GLU A 412 22.93 2.48 -1.48
N LEU A 413 23.95 2.27 -2.32
CA LEU A 413 24.32 0.95 -2.84
C LEU A 413 24.82 0.00 -1.73
N LEU A 414 25.64 0.50 -0.80
CA LEU A 414 26.08 -0.27 0.38
C LEU A 414 24.87 -0.74 1.21
N GLY A 415 23.91 0.15 1.49
CA GLY A 415 22.65 -0.18 2.17
C GLY A 415 21.83 -1.24 1.42
N SER A 416 21.68 -1.07 0.11
CA SER A 416 20.93 -1.99 -0.77
C SER A 416 21.56 -3.39 -0.90
N THR A 417 22.82 -3.59 -0.49
CA THR A 417 23.37 -4.96 -0.36
C THR A 417 22.71 -5.77 0.76
N ARG A 418 22.18 -5.13 1.80
CA ARG A 418 21.81 -5.76 3.09
C ARG A 418 22.90 -6.64 3.72
N SER A 419 24.16 -6.52 3.30
CA SER A 419 25.27 -7.28 3.90
C SER A 419 25.76 -6.55 5.15
N LYS A 420 25.75 -7.25 6.29
CA LYS A 420 26.29 -6.75 7.56
C LYS A 420 27.78 -6.39 7.53
N LEU A 421 28.52 -6.75 6.49
CA LEU A 421 29.89 -6.26 6.26
C LEU A 421 29.91 -4.75 5.99
N THR A 422 28.90 -4.20 5.29
CA THR A 422 28.84 -2.78 4.91
C THR A 422 28.63 -1.84 6.10
N ILE A 423 28.02 -2.33 7.19
CA ILE A 423 27.78 -1.58 8.44
C ILE A 423 29.07 -0.96 8.99
N ALA A 424 30.20 -1.67 8.87
CA ALA A 424 31.50 -1.16 9.31
C ALA A 424 31.98 0.04 8.49
N TYR A 425 31.65 0.10 7.20
CA TYR A 425 31.97 1.22 6.29
C TYR A 425 30.97 2.38 6.50
N LEU A 426 29.67 2.09 6.60
CA LEU A 426 28.62 3.09 6.88
C LEU A 426 28.84 3.82 8.22
N ASN A 427 29.32 3.11 9.24
CA ASN A 427 29.70 3.70 10.54
C ASN A 427 30.90 4.68 10.47
N ILE A 428 31.66 4.72 9.36
CA ILE A 428 32.66 5.77 9.10
C ILE A 428 31.96 7.04 8.61
N PHE A 429 30.99 6.89 7.70
CA PHE A 429 30.22 8.01 7.14
C PHE A 429 29.32 8.71 8.17
N LEU A 430 28.95 8.05 9.28
CA LEU A 430 28.28 8.67 10.44
C LEU A 430 29.10 9.77 11.16
N LYS A 431 30.36 9.96 10.78
CA LYS A 431 31.26 11.00 11.33
C LYS A 431 31.79 11.93 10.24
N HIS A 432 31.07 12.01 9.12
CA HIS A 432 31.46 12.86 8.02
C HIS A 432 31.10 14.34 8.31
N GLU A 433 31.84 15.27 7.71
CA GLU A 433 31.64 16.72 7.88
C GLU A 433 30.40 17.27 7.12
N ASP A 434 29.79 16.42 6.28
CA ASP A 434 28.58 16.70 5.51
C ASP A 434 27.38 15.95 6.11
N LEU A 435 26.34 16.69 6.46
CA LEU A 435 25.13 16.17 7.08
C LEU A 435 24.28 15.31 6.14
N ASP A 436 24.32 15.55 4.83
CA ASP A 436 23.58 14.73 3.86
C ASP A 436 24.23 13.33 3.72
N VAL A 437 25.56 13.27 3.79
CA VAL A 437 26.32 12.01 3.87
C VAL A 437 26.02 11.27 5.18
N CYS A 438 25.96 11.96 6.31
CA CYS A 438 25.59 11.37 7.61
C CYS A 438 24.16 10.81 7.60
N LYS A 439 23.16 11.57 7.13
CA LYS A 439 21.76 11.10 6.99
C LYS A 439 21.65 9.89 6.05
N SER A 440 22.31 9.94 4.89
CA SER A 440 22.34 8.81 3.95
C SER A 440 22.88 7.56 4.64
N ALA A 441 23.95 7.68 5.44
CA ALA A 441 24.54 6.55 6.14
C ALA A 441 23.61 5.95 7.21
N VAL A 442 22.87 6.80 7.93
CA VAL A 442 21.83 6.38 8.88
C VAL A 442 20.70 5.63 8.17
N ILE A 443 20.21 6.14 7.04
CA ILE A 443 19.15 5.50 6.24
C ILE A 443 19.63 4.16 5.67
N ALA A 444 20.86 4.09 5.17
CA ALA A 444 21.47 2.85 4.68
C ALA A 444 21.60 1.79 5.80
N LEU A 445 21.95 2.20 7.02
CA LEU A 445 21.98 1.31 8.20
C LEU A 445 20.60 0.75 8.56
N GLY A 446 19.54 1.58 8.46
CA GLY A 446 18.15 1.13 8.62
C GLY A 446 17.73 0.12 7.55
N ASN A 447 18.03 0.42 6.28
CA ASN A 447 17.70 -0.42 5.11
C ASN A 447 18.39 -1.81 5.11
N ILE A 448 19.51 -1.97 5.83
CA ILE A 448 20.20 -3.26 6.00
C ILE A 448 19.43 -4.18 6.96
N GLY A 449 18.72 -3.64 7.96
CA GLY A 449 17.91 -4.42 8.90
C GLY A 449 18.67 -5.24 9.96
N ASP A 450 19.99 -5.45 9.83
CA ASP A 450 20.78 -6.27 10.75
C ASP A 450 21.11 -5.51 12.06
N LYS A 451 20.82 -6.14 13.19
CA LYS A 451 21.07 -5.65 14.56
C LYS A 451 22.49 -5.15 14.85
N SER A 452 23.50 -5.49 14.05
CA SER A 452 24.85 -4.93 14.16
C SER A 452 24.86 -3.40 13.92
N ALA A 453 23.84 -2.86 13.26
CA ALA A 453 23.61 -1.42 13.07
C ALA A 453 23.14 -0.68 14.34
N VAL A 454 22.67 -1.39 15.38
CA VAL A 454 22.14 -0.77 16.62
C VAL A 454 23.14 0.16 17.29
N ASN A 455 24.40 -0.26 17.46
CA ASN A 455 25.41 0.58 18.10
C ASN A 455 25.81 1.81 17.26
N PRO A 456 26.05 1.70 15.94
CA PRO A 456 26.13 2.86 15.04
C PRO A 456 24.95 3.84 15.18
N LEU A 457 23.71 3.36 15.20
CA LEU A 457 22.51 4.20 15.30
C LEU A 457 22.33 4.84 16.70
N ILE A 458 22.74 4.18 17.80
CA ILE A 458 22.81 4.79 19.14
C ILE A 458 23.79 5.97 19.17
N ASN A 459 24.85 5.94 18.36
CA ASN A 459 25.75 7.09 18.21
C ASN A 459 25.11 8.20 17.36
N ALA A 460 24.32 7.85 16.34
CA ALA A 460 23.59 8.82 15.52
C ALA A 460 22.47 9.55 16.31
N LEU A 461 21.81 8.90 17.28
CA LEU A 461 20.91 9.55 18.24
C LEU A 461 21.59 10.62 19.12
N LYS A 462 22.93 10.60 19.19
CA LYS A 462 23.78 11.54 19.95
C LYS A 462 24.54 12.51 19.04
N HIS A 463 24.25 12.51 17.74
CA HIS A 463 24.86 13.42 16.77
C HIS A 463 24.43 14.87 17.06
N GLU A 464 25.29 15.87 16.84
CA GLU A 464 24.95 17.26 17.18
C GLU A 464 23.74 17.79 16.38
N ASP A 465 23.70 17.56 15.07
CA ASP A 465 22.57 17.89 14.21
C ASP A 465 21.32 17.04 14.50
N LEU A 466 20.17 17.73 14.60
CA LEU A 466 18.86 17.17 14.92
C LEU A 466 18.27 16.30 13.80
N SER A 467 18.54 16.60 12.52
CA SER A 467 18.03 15.81 11.40
C SER A 467 18.68 14.43 11.32
N VAL A 468 19.97 14.31 11.67
CA VAL A 468 20.64 13.01 11.84
C VAL A 468 20.02 12.19 12.98
N ARG A 469 19.65 12.81 14.10
CA ARG A 469 18.95 12.13 15.22
C ARG A 469 17.57 11.62 14.79
N MET A 470 16.80 12.43 14.05
CA MET A 470 15.49 12.02 13.49
C MET A 470 15.63 10.79 12.60
N CYS A 471 16.55 10.82 11.63
CA CYS A 471 16.81 9.67 10.76
C CYS A 471 17.20 8.41 11.57
N ALA A 472 17.89 8.56 12.71
CA ALA A 472 18.30 7.42 13.52
C ALA A 472 17.11 6.76 14.24
N ALA A 473 16.15 7.56 14.75
CA ALA A 473 14.90 7.04 15.32
C ALA A 473 14.04 6.35 14.24
N ASP A 474 13.90 6.98 13.07
CA ASP A 474 13.19 6.40 11.93
C ASP A 474 13.86 5.07 11.46
N ALA A 475 15.20 4.97 11.47
CA ALA A 475 15.97 3.77 11.14
C ALA A 475 15.81 2.61 12.15
N PHE A 476 15.71 2.89 13.46
CA PHE A 476 15.30 1.86 14.44
C PHE A 476 13.92 1.29 14.13
N GLY A 477 13.01 2.15 13.67
CA GLY A 477 11.69 1.76 13.17
C GLY A 477 11.70 0.89 11.91
N GLN A 478 12.78 0.87 11.13
CA GLN A 478 12.98 -0.02 9.98
C GLN A 478 13.56 -1.37 10.41
N ILE A 479 14.54 -1.37 11.32
CA ILE A 479 15.23 -2.56 11.82
C ILE A 479 14.30 -3.48 12.63
N ARG A 480 13.46 -2.91 13.53
CA ARG A 480 12.46 -3.67 14.33
C ARG A 480 13.03 -4.88 15.09
N ASP A 481 14.26 -4.75 15.61
CA ASP A 481 14.94 -5.82 16.36
C ASP A 481 14.92 -5.53 17.86
N GLU A 482 14.43 -6.50 18.64
CA GLU A 482 14.43 -6.53 20.11
C GLU A 482 15.81 -6.20 20.73
N ALA A 483 16.92 -6.47 20.04
CA ALA A 483 18.27 -6.16 20.48
C ALA A 483 18.53 -4.65 20.57
N ALA A 484 17.72 -3.80 19.95
CA ALA A 484 17.76 -2.35 20.11
C ALA A 484 17.08 -1.86 21.40
N VAL A 485 16.09 -2.60 21.93
CA VAL A 485 15.18 -2.12 22.98
C VAL A 485 15.89 -1.87 24.29
N ASN A 486 16.62 -2.86 24.82
CA ASN A 486 17.36 -2.70 26.08
C ASN A 486 18.43 -1.58 25.99
N PRO A 487 19.26 -1.50 24.94
CA PRO A 487 20.15 -0.36 24.73
C PRO A 487 19.44 0.99 24.68
N LEU A 488 18.30 1.11 24.01
CA LEU A 488 17.52 2.36 23.96
C LEU A 488 16.88 2.71 25.31
N ILE A 489 16.48 1.72 26.11
CA ILE A 489 16.05 1.92 27.51
C ILE A 489 17.19 2.47 28.39
N ASP A 490 18.45 2.15 28.10
CA ASP A 490 19.59 2.81 28.73
C ASP A 490 19.87 4.22 28.17
N VAL A 491 19.56 4.48 26.90
CA VAL A 491 19.61 5.83 26.31
C VAL A 491 18.51 6.75 26.87
N LEU A 492 17.36 6.22 27.31
CA LEU A 492 16.37 6.97 28.12
C LEU A 492 16.91 7.51 29.46
N LYS A 493 18.15 7.16 29.86
CA LYS A 493 18.79 7.64 31.09
C LYS A 493 19.89 8.68 30.82
N HIS A 494 20.02 9.13 29.57
CA HIS A 494 21.05 10.07 29.13
C HIS A 494 20.86 11.49 29.71
N GLU A 495 21.94 12.26 29.87
CA GLU A 495 21.88 13.61 30.48
C GLU A 495 21.19 14.65 29.57
N ASP A 496 21.54 14.64 28.28
CA ASP A 496 20.88 15.41 27.21
C ASP A 496 19.42 14.94 27.01
N SER A 497 18.47 15.88 27.10
CA SER A 497 17.04 15.66 26.86
C SER A 497 16.71 15.27 25.44
N ASP A 498 17.42 15.79 24.45
CA ASP A 498 17.14 15.48 23.04
C ASP A 498 17.53 14.02 22.74
N VAL A 499 18.62 13.52 23.34
CA VAL A 499 18.97 12.09 23.27
C VAL A 499 17.87 11.22 23.92
N ARG A 500 17.30 11.65 25.05
CA ARG A 500 16.20 10.91 25.71
C ARG A 500 14.92 10.91 24.88
N SER A 501 14.53 12.03 24.28
CA SER A 501 13.29 12.14 23.50
C SER A 501 13.36 11.36 22.18
N PHE A 502 14.51 11.39 21.48
CA PHE A 502 14.71 10.54 20.29
C PHE A 502 14.83 9.05 20.62
N ALA A 503 15.34 8.66 21.80
CA ALA A 503 15.28 7.27 22.24
C ALA A 503 13.85 6.81 22.57
N ALA A 504 13.01 7.69 23.13
CA ALA A 504 11.59 7.40 23.33
C ALA A 504 10.85 7.20 21.99
N ASP A 505 11.06 8.08 21.00
CA ASP A 505 10.48 7.89 19.66
C ASP A 505 10.99 6.59 19.01
N ALA A 506 12.30 6.32 19.04
CA ALA A 506 12.89 5.08 18.50
C ALA A 506 12.26 3.80 19.10
N LEU A 507 11.99 3.79 20.42
CA LEU A 507 11.28 2.68 21.08
C LEU A 507 9.82 2.55 20.59
N GLY A 508 9.12 3.68 20.44
CA GLY A 508 7.77 3.70 19.86
C GLY A 508 7.73 3.26 18.39
N GLN A 509 8.79 3.54 17.61
CA GLN A 509 8.92 3.10 16.22
C GLN A 509 9.23 1.61 16.09
N ILE A 510 9.93 1.01 17.07
CA ILE A 510 10.14 -0.44 17.16
C ILE A 510 8.83 -1.15 17.54
N GLY A 511 8.10 -0.64 18.54
CA GLY A 511 6.80 -1.16 18.95
C GLY A 511 6.83 -2.33 19.96
N ASP A 512 7.92 -2.51 20.70
CA ASP A 512 8.13 -3.65 21.62
C ASP A 512 7.56 -3.38 23.02
N GLU A 513 6.70 -4.27 23.53
CA GLU A 513 6.06 -4.17 24.85
C GLU A 513 7.08 -4.07 26.01
N ALA A 514 8.29 -4.61 25.88
CA ALA A 514 9.33 -4.51 26.90
C ALA A 514 9.75 -3.05 27.19
N ALA A 515 9.51 -2.12 26.25
CA ALA A 515 9.76 -0.69 26.45
C ALA A 515 8.75 -0.01 27.37
N VAL A 516 7.53 -0.55 27.50
CA VAL A 516 6.35 0.15 28.06
C VAL A 516 6.58 0.67 29.47
N ASN A 517 7.14 -0.14 30.37
CA ASN A 517 7.43 0.30 31.75
C ASN A 517 8.45 1.45 31.80
N SER A 518 9.46 1.45 30.93
CA SER A 518 10.47 2.51 30.89
C SER A 518 9.94 3.80 30.25
N LEU A 519 9.02 3.68 29.29
CA LEU A 519 8.31 4.81 28.72
C LEU A 519 7.27 5.40 29.70
N ILE A 520 6.61 4.57 30.51
CA ILE A 520 5.73 5.00 31.62
C ILE A 520 6.49 5.82 32.68
N ASP A 521 7.76 5.50 32.94
CA ASP A 521 8.61 6.34 33.79
C ASP A 521 9.11 7.60 33.05
N ALA A 522 9.35 7.54 31.74
CA ALA A 522 9.70 8.71 30.92
C ALA A 522 8.56 9.75 30.78
N LEU A 523 7.28 9.36 30.99
CA LEU A 523 6.17 10.32 31.18
C LEU A 523 6.40 11.30 32.35
N LYS A 524 7.31 10.98 33.28
CA LYS A 524 7.64 11.75 34.47
C LYS A 524 8.98 12.50 34.35
N ASP A 525 9.59 12.54 33.15
CA ASP A 525 10.86 13.22 32.93
C ASP A 525 10.74 14.73 33.22
N LYS A 526 11.84 15.34 33.65
CA LYS A 526 11.96 16.79 33.86
C LYS A 526 11.68 17.60 32.59
N ASP A 527 12.05 17.08 31.43
CA ASP A 527 11.95 17.74 30.13
C ASP A 527 10.65 17.42 29.40
N LEU A 528 10.07 18.43 28.76
CA LEU A 528 8.78 18.28 28.06
C LEU A 528 8.88 17.42 26.80
N SER A 529 9.95 17.55 26.01
CA SER A 529 10.14 16.77 24.77
C SER A 529 10.16 15.28 25.08
N VAL A 530 10.86 14.89 26.15
CA VAL A 530 10.90 13.49 26.63
C VAL A 530 9.52 12.99 27.04
N ARG A 531 8.75 13.76 27.82
CA ARG A 531 7.37 13.39 28.21
C ARG A 531 6.43 13.21 27.00
N MET A 532 6.51 14.12 26.03
CA MET A 532 5.68 14.06 24.81
C MET A 532 6.03 12.85 23.94
N CYS A 533 7.32 12.61 23.68
CA CYS A 533 7.77 11.44 22.92
C CYS A 533 7.46 10.13 23.63
N ALA A 534 7.53 10.08 24.97
CA ALA A 534 7.14 8.91 25.75
C ALA A 534 5.64 8.59 25.61
N ALA A 535 4.77 9.61 25.69
CA ALA A 535 3.33 9.42 25.46
C ALA A 535 3.03 8.96 24.02
N ASP A 536 3.62 9.59 23.01
CA ASP A 536 3.43 9.21 21.61
C ASP A 536 3.95 7.77 21.32
N ALA A 537 5.06 7.38 21.95
CA ALA A 537 5.62 6.03 21.86
C ALA A 537 4.72 4.97 22.51
N LEU A 538 4.17 5.23 23.70
CA LEU A 538 3.16 4.36 24.31
C LEU A 538 1.91 4.23 23.43
N GLY A 539 1.48 5.33 22.82
CA GLY A 539 0.40 5.35 21.83
C GLY A 539 0.72 4.60 20.53
N LYS A 540 1.99 4.48 20.13
CA LYS A 540 2.45 3.66 18.98
C LYS A 540 2.54 2.17 19.32
N ILE A 541 2.90 1.82 20.56
CA ILE A 541 2.99 0.42 21.03
C ILE A 541 1.60 -0.19 21.25
N GLY A 542 0.65 0.58 21.79
CA GLY A 542 -0.74 0.13 21.96
C GLY A 542 -1.00 -0.72 23.22
N ASP A 543 0.00 -0.94 24.08
CA ASP A 543 -0.15 -1.76 25.30
C ASP A 543 -1.13 -1.12 26.31
N LYS A 544 -2.11 -1.91 26.74
CA LYS A 544 -3.13 -1.55 27.73
C LYS A 544 -2.53 -1.20 29.10
N ALA A 545 -1.33 -1.68 29.43
CA ALA A 545 -0.60 -1.29 30.64
C ALA A 545 -0.31 0.22 30.69
N ALA A 546 -0.21 0.89 29.54
CA ALA A 546 -0.01 2.34 29.44
C ALA A 546 -1.26 3.17 29.77
N VAL A 547 -2.46 2.59 29.70
CA VAL A 547 -3.73 3.33 29.77
C VAL A 547 -3.91 4.08 31.08
N ASN A 548 -3.70 3.43 32.23
CA ASN A 548 -3.83 4.09 33.54
C ASN A 548 -2.76 5.19 33.77
N PRO A 549 -1.46 4.96 33.50
CA PRO A 549 -0.46 6.03 33.50
C PRO A 549 -0.77 7.23 32.60
N LEU A 550 -1.33 6.99 31.41
CA LEU A 550 -1.74 8.07 30.50
C LEU A 550 -2.99 8.80 31.00
N ILE A 551 -3.95 8.10 31.63
CA ILE A 551 -5.10 8.71 32.32
C ILE A 551 -4.65 9.60 33.50
N ASP A 552 -3.59 9.23 34.21
CA ASP A 552 -2.99 10.10 35.23
C ASP A 552 -2.22 11.29 34.61
N ALA A 553 -1.58 11.10 33.45
CA ALA A 553 -0.95 12.19 32.69
C ALA A 553 -1.95 13.24 32.15
N LEU A 554 -3.23 12.90 31.97
CA LEU A 554 -4.29 13.88 31.67
C LEU A 554 -4.44 14.95 32.76
N LYS A 555 -4.04 14.65 34.00
CA LYS A 555 -4.21 15.51 35.19
C LYS A 555 -2.99 16.42 35.45
N HIS A 556 -2.02 16.42 34.54
CA HIS A 556 -0.77 17.14 34.68
C HIS A 556 -0.97 18.66 34.48
N GLU A 557 -0.14 19.51 35.09
CA GLU A 557 -0.30 20.97 34.97
C GLU A 557 0.08 21.51 33.58
N ASP A 558 0.97 20.80 32.89
CA ASP A 558 1.50 21.10 31.56
C ASP A 558 0.57 20.59 30.45
N LEU A 559 0.00 21.53 29.69
CA LEU A 559 -1.01 21.30 28.64
C LEU A 559 -0.53 20.41 27.50
N TYR A 560 0.78 20.43 27.21
CA TYR A 560 1.37 19.61 26.17
C TYR A 560 1.41 18.14 26.57
N VAL A 561 1.67 17.84 27.85
CA VAL A 561 1.63 16.48 28.41
C VAL A 561 0.20 15.93 28.35
N CYS A 562 -0.79 16.73 28.77
CA CYS A 562 -2.20 16.37 28.65
C CYS A 562 -2.58 16.05 27.21
N SER A 563 -2.21 16.92 26.26
CA SER A 563 -2.52 16.76 24.83
C SER A 563 -1.90 15.48 24.25
N SER A 564 -0.62 15.21 24.53
CA SER A 564 0.03 13.96 24.08
C SER A 564 -0.58 12.72 24.74
N ALA A 565 -1.00 12.79 26.01
CA ALA A 565 -1.66 11.68 26.69
C ALA A 565 -3.06 11.38 26.11
N VAL A 566 -3.86 12.42 25.79
CA VAL A 566 -5.13 12.27 25.06
C VAL A 566 -4.93 11.58 23.71
N ILE A 567 -3.95 12.05 22.91
CA ILE A 567 -3.63 11.46 21.60
C ILE A 567 -3.21 9.99 21.75
N ALA A 568 -2.39 9.67 22.76
CA ALA A 568 -1.94 8.30 23.02
C ALA A 568 -3.09 7.36 23.41
N LEU A 569 -3.99 7.80 24.30
CA LEU A 569 -5.20 7.04 24.67
C LEU A 569 -6.10 6.78 23.44
N GLY A 570 -6.29 7.79 22.59
CA GLY A 570 -7.01 7.68 21.32
C GLY A 570 -6.35 6.81 20.26
N LYS A 571 -5.06 6.47 20.40
CA LYS A 571 -4.36 5.46 19.58
C LYS A 571 -4.47 4.05 20.17
N ILE A 572 -4.41 3.92 21.49
CA ILE A 572 -4.51 2.62 22.19
C ILE A 572 -5.92 2.01 22.06
N GLY A 573 -6.96 2.84 21.90
CA GLY A 573 -8.31 2.36 21.60
C GLY A 573 -9.03 1.70 22.78
N ASP A 574 -8.48 1.74 24.00
CA ASP A 574 -9.07 1.04 25.14
C ASP A 574 -10.27 1.79 25.75
N LYS A 575 -11.38 1.07 25.95
CA LYS A 575 -12.63 1.63 26.48
C LYS A 575 -12.52 2.15 27.92
N ALA A 576 -11.51 1.77 28.69
CA ALA A 576 -11.22 2.38 30.00
C ALA A 576 -10.86 3.87 29.90
N ALA A 577 -10.38 4.34 28.73
CA ALA A 577 -10.06 5.74 28.49
C ALA A 577 -11.30 6.62 28.23
N VAL A 578 -12.47 6.05 27.92
CA VAL A 578 -13.66 6.81 27.47
C VAL A 578 -14.11 7.83 28.51
N ASN A 579 -14.28 7.44 29.78
CA ASN A 579 -14.73 8.39 30.81
C ASN A 579 -13.69 9.50 31.09
N PRO A 580 -12.38 9.21 31.28
CA PRO A 580 -11.36 10.26 31.37
C PRO A 580 -11.25 11.18 30.15
N LEU A 581 -11.58 10.71 28.95
CA LEU A 581 -11.63 11.53 27.74
C LEU A 581 -12.91 12.36 27.65
N ILE A 582 -14.03 11.88 28.21
CA ILE A 582 -15.25 12.67 28.42
C ILE A 582 -14.97 13.82 29.39
N ASP A 583 -14.28 13.56 30.51
CA ASP A 583 -13.84 14.61 31.44
C ASP A 583 -12.92 15.63 30.73
N ALA A 584 -12.09 15.18 29.77
CA ALA A 584 -11.22 16.04 28.97
C ALA A 584 -11.95 16.90 27.93
N LEU A 585 -13.19 16.56 27.54
CA LEU A 585 -14.04 17.43 26.71
C LEU A 585 -14.45 18.73 27.43
N GLU A 586 -14.37 18.80 28.77
CA GLU A 586 -14.66 20.04 29.52
C GLU A 586 -13.39 20.83 29.88
N HIS A 587 -12.22 20.44 29.36
CA HIS A 587 -10.94 20.99 29.80
C HIS A 587 -10.74 22.48 29.43
N LYS A 588 -10.10 23.23 30.34
CA LYS A 588 -9.82 24.67 30.21
C LYS A 588 -9.08 25.05 28.92
N ASP A 589 -8.17 24.18 28.46
CA ASP A 589 -7.36 24.38 27.25
C ASP A 589 -8.05 23.85 26.00
N LEU A 590 -7.91 24.58 24.89
CA LEU A 590 -8.51 24.25 23.61
C LEU A 590 -7.99 22.94 23.01
N SER A 591 -6.67 22.77 22.96
CA SER A 591 -6.00 21.61 22.35
C SER A 591 -6.47 20.31 22.98
N VAL A 592 -6.60 20.29 24.32
CA VAL A 592 -7.07 19.11 25.05
C VAL A 592 -8.52 18.74 24.69
N ARG A 593 -9.44 19.72 24.57
CA ARG A 593 -10.83 19.46 24.14
C ARG A 593 -10.91 18.93 22.71
N ILE A 594 -10.15 19.55 21.79
CA ILE A 594 -10.01 19.11 20.39
C ILE A 594 -9.56 17.65 20.33
N PHE A 595 -8.41 17.32 20.95
CA PHE A 595 -7.88 15.97 20.88
C PHE A 595 -8.77 14.96 21.61
N ALA A 596 -9.52 15.38 22.64
CA ALA A 596 -10.44 14.50 23.37
C ALA A 596 -11.62 14.07 22.48
N ALA A 597 -12.17 14.98 21.69
CA ALA A 597 -13.19 14.67 20.68
C ALA A 597 -12.65 13.66 19.66
N ILE A 598 -11.46 13.93 19.08
CA ILE A 598 -10.80 13.03 18.11
C ILE A 598 -10.52 11.64 18.72
N ALA A 599 -10.06 11.58 19.98
CA ALA A 599 -9.77 10.32 20.67
C ALA A 599 -11.05 9.50 20.95
N LEU A 600 -12.13 10.16 21.37
CA LEU A 600 -13.44 9.53 21.57
C LEU A 600 -14.03 9.00 20.26
N GLY A 601 -13.88 9.74 19.15
CA GLY A 601 -14.26 9.26 17.81
C GLY A 601 -13.53 7.98 17.39
N LYS A 602 -12.23 7.86 17.73
CA LYS A 602 -11.40 6.68 17.41
C LYS A 602 -11.67 5.47 18.29
N ILE A 603 -11.91 5.65 19.59
CA ILE A 603 -12.26 4.56 20.52
C ILE A 603 -13.70 4.09 20.29
N GLY A 604 -14.58 5.05 20.04
CA GLY A 604 -15.98 4.87 19.66
C GLY A 604 -16.90 4.22 20.71
N GLY A 605 -18.15 4.03 20.28
CA GLY A 605 -19.23 3.41 21.06
C GLY A 605 -20.15 4.41 21.78
N GLU A 606 -21.39 3.97 21.98
CA GLU A 606 -22.53 4.72 22.52
C GLU A 606 -22.23 5.69 23.68
N ALA A 607 -21.37 5.31 24.64
CA ALA A 607 -21.03 6.13 25.79
C ALA A 607 -20.38 7.49 25.44
N ALA A 608 -19.69 7.58 24.29
CA ALA A 608 -19.10 8.82 23.80
C ALA A 608 -20.12 9.76 23.12
N VAL A 609 -21.27 9.25 22.68
CA VAL A 609 -22.21 9.99 21.81
C VAL A 609 -22.80 11.22 22.51
N ASN A 610 -23.41 11.05 23.69
CA ASN A 610 -24.01 12.18 24.42
C ASN A 610 -23.00 13.26 24.86
N PRO A 611 -21.79 12.91 25.36
CA PRO A 611 -20.72 13.87 25.59
C PRO A 611 -20.26 14.63 24.33
N LEU A 612 -20.11 13.96 23.19
CA LEU A 612 -19.75 14.61 21.93
C LEU A 612 -20.87 15.53 21.42
N ILE A 613 -22.15 15.16 21.62
CA ILE A 613 -23.31 16.03 21.36
C ILE A 613 -23.26 17.30 22.23
N ASN A 614 -22.82 17.21 23.48
CA ASN A 614 -22.62 18.40 24.32
C ASN A 614 -21.42 19.24 23.81
N ALA A 615 -20.36 18.61 23.31
CA ALA A 615 -19.19 19.29 22.73
C ALA A 615 -19.49 20.00 21.39
N LEU A 616 -20.64 19.74 20.74
CA LEU A 616 -21.17 20.57 19.65
C LEU A 616 -21.53 21.99 20.10
N LYS A 617 -21.56 22.27 21.41
CA LYS A 617 -21.89 23.56 22.02
C LYS A 617 -20.70 24.19 22.74
N ASP A 618 -19.48 23.80 22.34
CA ASP A 618 -18.27 24.44 22.85
C ASP A 618 -18.17 25.88 22.34
N LYS A 619 -17.44 26.71 23.09
CA LYS A 619 -17.11 28.09 22.72
C LYS A 619 -16.14 28.21 21.52
N ASP A 620 -15.51 27.12 21.09
CA ASP A 620 -14.55 27.08 20.01
C ASP A 620 -14.97 26.11 18.89
N LEU A 621 -15.10 26.67 17.69
CA LEU A 621 -15.54 25.99 16.46
C LEU A 621 -14.70 24.75 16.12
N SER A 622 -13.43 24.71 16.56
CA SER A 622 -12.54 23.56 16.34
C SER A 622 -13.02 22.34 17.12
N VAL A 623 -13.51 22.53 18.35
CA VAL A 623 -14.04 21.46 19.20
C VAL A 623 -15.36 20.97 18.64
N CYS A 624 -16.27 21.88 18.27
CA CYS A 624 -17.56 21.51 17.67
C CYS A 624 -17.37 20.71 16.37
N LYS A 625 -16.48 21.18 15.48
CA LYS A 625 -16.08 20.50 14.24
C LYS A 625 -15.54 19.08 14.50
N ASP A 626 -14.62 18.91 15.43
CA ASP A 626 -14.00 17.60 15.65
C ASP A 626 -14.92 16.66 16.48
N ALA A 627 -15.85 17.22 17.28
CA ALA A 627 -16.94 16.47 17.90
C ALA A 627 -17.98 15.98 16.88
N VAL A 628 -18.32 16.81 15.89
CA VAL A 628 -19.07 16.37 14.70
C VAL A 628 -18.34 15.20 14.03
N TYR A 629 -17.05 15.36 13.68
CA TYR A 629 -16.34 14.30 12.97
C TYR A 629 -16.29 13.02 13.78
N ALA A 630 -16.09 13.10 15.10
CA ALA A 630 -16.16 11.96 16.01
C ALA A 630 -17.54 11.27 15.98
N LEU A 631 -18.66 12.01 16.05
CA LEU A 631 -20.01 11.45 15.89
C LEU A 631 -20.21 10.78 14.52
N GLY A 632 -19.64 11.38 13.46
CA GLY A 632 -19.66 10.85 12.10
C GLY A 632 -18.89 9.53 11.93
N GLU A 633 -17.71 9.40 12.55
CA GLU A 633 -16.93 8.15 12.58
C GLU A 633 -17.58 7.08 13.47
N ILE A 634 -18.27 7.48 14.55
CA ILE A 634 -18.95 6.57 15.48
C ILE A 634 -20.18 5.89 14.84
N GLY A 635 -20.91 6.56 13.95
CA GLY A 635 -21.98 5.94 13.13
C GLY A 635 -23.27 5.53 13.87
N GLU A 636 -23.40 5.86 15.16
CA GLU A 636 -24.53 5.47 16.00
C GLU A 636 -25.81 6.28 15.67
N GLU A 637 -26.96 5.60 15.59
CA GLU A 637 -28.24 6.25 15.24
C GLU A 637 -28.73 7.27 16.28
N SER A 638 -28.29 7.13 17.53
CA SER A 638 -28.56 8.09 18.61
C SER A 638 -27.97 9.49 18.35
N ALA A 639 -26.95 9.60 17.48
CA ALA A 639 -26.40 10.89 17.07
C ALA A 639 -27.26 11.64 16.03
N VAL A 640 -28.14 10.95 15.30
CA VAL A 640 -28.84 11.51 14.12
C VAL A 640 -29.78 12.66 14.48
N ASN A 641 -30.69 12.48 15.44
CA ASN A 641 -31.63 13.54 15.81
C ASN A 641 -30.90 14.77 16.44
N PRO A 642 -29.94 14.60 17.37
CA PRO A 642 -29.14 15.71 17.88
C PRO A 642 -28.34 16.47 16.82
N LEU A 643 -27.79 15.79 15.81
CA LEU A 643 -27.14 16.45 14.67
C LEU A 643 -28.14 17.19 13.77
N VAL A 644 -29.36 16.67 13.59
CA VAL A 644 -30.44 17.36 12.87
C VAL A 644 -30.97 18.59 13.63
N ASP A 645 -30.99 18.56 14.96
CA ASP A 645 -31.32 19.75 15.77
C ASP A 645 -30.16 20.76 15.79
N ALA A 646 -28.91 20.31 15.70
CA ALA A 646 -27.74 21.19 15.53
C ALA A 646 -27.67 21.89 14.15
N LEU A 647 -28.50 21.51 13.17
CA LEU A 647 -28.68 22.27 11.93
C LEU A 647 -29.50 23.56 12.12
N LYS A 648 -30.19 23.74 13.26
CA LYS A 648 -31.25 24.75 13.49
C LYS A 648 -30.87 25.84 14.51
N ASP A 649 -29.62 25.89 14.95
CA ASP A 649 -29.15 26.93 15.88
C ASP A 649 -28.53 28.06 15.05
N GLU A 650 -29.05 29.29 15.19
CA GLU A 650 -28.76 30.44 14.30
C GLU A 650 -27.28 30.88 14.28
N ASN A 651 -26.42 30.30 15.12
CA ASN A 651 -25.00 30.64 15.27
C ASN A 651 -24.10 29.93 14.22
N SER A 652 -24.38 30.19 12.94
CA SER A 652 -23.58 29.86 11.75
C SER A 652 -22.12 29.43 12.00
N TRP A 653 -21.89 28.11 12.10
CA TRP A 653 -20.73 27.34 11.59
C TRP A 653 -21.00 25.83 11.75
N ASP A 654 -21.62 25.44 12.87
CA ASP A 654 -21.82 24.05 13.25
C ASP A 654 -22.70 23.26 12.28
N CYS A 655 -23.62 23.93 11.59
CA CYS A 655 -24.54 23.33 10.63
C CYS A 655 -23.82 22.66 9.44
N ILE A 656 -22.76 23.28 8.90
CA ILE A 656 -21.93 22.72 7.81
C ILE A 656 -21.23 21.43 8.28
N PHE A 657 -20.84 21.39 9.55
CA PHE A 657 -20.19 20.23 10.12
C PHE A 657 -21.23 19.14 10.44
N ALA A 658 -22.33 19.46 11.12
CA ALA A 658 -23.40 18.50 11.42
C ALA A 658 -23.95 17.81 10.16
N ALA A 659 -24.08 18.54 9.04
CA ALA A 659 -24.31 18.01 7.71
C ALA A 659 -23.31 16.90 7.33
N ILE A 660 -22.01 17.15 7.42
CA ILE A 660 -20.94 16.19 7.07
C ILE A 660 -20.99 14.95 7.98
N ALA A 661 -21.33 15.07 9.27
CA ALA A 661 -21.52 13.90 10.15
C ALA A 661 -22.75 13.08 9.77
N LEU A 662 -23.90 13.71 9.52
CA LEU A 662 -25.09 13.03 8.99
C LEU A 662 -24.77 12.31 7.68
N GLY A 663 -23.89 12.90 6.86
CA GLY A 663 -23.31 12.28 5.67
C GLY A 663 -22.56 10.98 5.96
N LYS A 664 -21.64 11.00 6.94
CA LYS A 664 -20.86 9.82 7.33
C LYS A 664 -21.69 8.71 7.99
N ILE A 665 -22.71 9.06 8.78
CA ILE A 665 -23.57 8.11 9.49
C ILE A 665 -24.42 7.26 8.50
N GLY A 666 -24.69 7.78 7.30
CA GLY A 666 -24.91 6.94 6.11
C GLY A 666 -26.14 6.00 6.15
N LYS A 667 -27.28 6.46 6.66
CA LYS A 667 -28.52 5.68 6.75
C LYS A 667 -29.73 6.41 6.16
N GLU A 668 -30.69 5.65 5.64
CA GLU A 668 -31.95 6.18 5.06
C GLU A 668 -32.70 7.12 6.01
N ALA A 669 -32.58 6.92 7.33
CA ALA A 669 -33.15 7.81 8.34
C ALA A 669 -32.64 9.25 8.24
N ALA A 670 -31.33 9.45 8.05
CA ALA A 670 -30.73 10.78 7.90
C ALA A 670 -31.20 11.46 6.62
N VAL A 671 -31.25 10.72 5.49
CA VAL A 671 -31.79 11.21 4.22
C VAL A 671 -33.25 11.65 4.38
N ASN A 672 -34.11 10.84 5.00
CA ASN A 672 -35.52 11.19 5.22
C ASN A 672 -35.70 12.41 6.15
N LEU A 673 -34.82 12.61 7.12
CA LEU A 673 -34.85 13.80 7.99
C LEU A 673 -34.40 15.06 7.23
N LEU A 674 -33.35 14.97 6.41
CA LEU A 674 -32.89 16.07 5.56
C LEU A 674 -33.94 16.46 4.50
N ILE A 675 -34.67 15.48 3.93
CA ILE A 675 -35.80 15.71 3.01
C ILE A 675 -36.95 16.49 3.68
N ASN A 676 -37.08 16.40 5.02
CA ASN A 676 -38.00 17.25 5.77
C ASN A 676 -37.40 18.63 6.08
N ALA A 677 -36.11 18.73 6.37
CA ALA A 677 -35.39 20.00 6.56
C ALA A 677 -35.38 20.90 5.29
N LEU A 678 -35.51 20.33 4.08
CA LEU A 678 -35.79 21.09 2.84
C LEU A 678 -37.07 21.96 2.90
N LYS A 679 -37.94 21.75 3.90
CA LYS A 679 -39.22 22.44 4.10
C LYS A 679 -39.27 23.24 5.40
N ASP A 680 -38.12 23.40 6.09
CA ASP A 680 -38.04 24.22 7.29
C ASP A 680 -38.36 25.70 6.99
N GLU A 681 -38.74 26.48 8.00
CA GLU A 681 -39.02 27.91 7.84
C GLU A 681 -37.72 28.72 7.71
N ASP A 682 -36.64 28.26 8.34
CA ASP A 682 -35.30 28.82 8.24
C ASP A 682 -34.67 28.60 6.84
N LEU A 683 -34.01 29.63 6.31
CA LEU A 683 -33.35 29.62 5.01
C LEU A 683 -32.04 28.83 5.03
N ASP A 684 -31.25 28.97 6.09
CA ASP A 684 -29.95 28.33 6.21
C ASP A 684 -30.12 26.84 6.48
N VAL A 685 -31.12 26.42 7.29
CA VAL A 685 -31.52 25.01 7.43
C VAL A 685 -31.84 24.39 6.07
N ARG A 686 -32.60 25.08 5.19
CA ARG A 686 -32.90 24.59 3.84
C ARG A 686 -31.66 24.51 2.96
N MET A 687 -30.76 25.50 3.02
CA MET A 687 -29.50 25.48 2.27
C MET A 687 -28.58 24.34 2.71
N TYR A 688 -28.40 24.14 4.01
CA TYR A 688 -27.58 23.04 4.53
C TYR A 688 -28.21 21.68 4.25
N ALA A 689 -29.53 21.53 4.34
CA ALA A 689 -30.22 20.29 3.94
C ALA A 689 -29.97 19.95 2.45
N VAL A 690 -30.01 20.96 1.58
CA VAL A 690 -29.67 20.85 0.15
C VAL A 690 -28.21 20.41 -0.04
N GLU A 691 -27.26 21.05 0.63
CA GLU A 691 -25.84 20.73 0.48
C GLU A 691 -25.48 19.35 1.07
N THR A 692 -26.08 18.99 2.21
CA THR A 692 -25.92 17.67 2.83
C THR A 692 -26.40 16.55 1.91
N LEU A 693 -27.57 16.71 1.28
CA LEU A 693 -28.09 15.75 0.31
C LEU A 693 -27.20 15.65 -0.93
N GLY A 694 -26.49 16.73 -1.30
CA GLY A 694 -25.46 16.75 -2.34
C GLY A 694 -24.13 16.08 -1.98
N GLU A 695 -23.78 15.99 -0.69
CA GLU A 695 -22.59 15.26 -0.21
C GLU A 695 -22.90 13.78 0.14
N ILE A 696 -24.14 13.46 0.56
CA ILE A 696 -24.61 12.07 0.72
C ILE A 696 -24.78 11.39 -0.65
N GLY A 697 -25.41 12.08 -1.59
CA GLY A 697 -25.79 11.51 -2.88
C GLY A 697 -26.84 10.40 -2.79
N GLY A 698 -26.82 9.49 -3.76
CA GLY A 698 -27.80 8.42 -3.91
C GLY A 698 -29.15 8.88 -4.47
N GLU A 699 -29.88 7.95 -5.09
CA GLU A 699 -31.13 8.22 -5.83
C GLU A 699 -32.19 8.94 -4.98
N ALA A 700 -32.29 8.58 -3.69
CA ALA A 700 -33.23 9.16 -2.74
C ALA A 700 -33.03 10.68 -2.50
N ALA A 701 -31.81 11.21 -2.70
CA ALA A 701 -31.53 12.63 -2.58
C ALA A 701 -31.90 13.43 -3.86
N VAL A 702 -31.85 12.80 -5.03
CA VAL A 702 -31.94 13.49 -6.33
C VAL A 702 -33.31 14.14 -6.57
N ASN A 703 -34.41 13.40 -6.37
CA ASN A 703 -35.76 13.97 -6.58
C ASN A 703 -36.08 15.14 -5.62
N PRO A 704 -35.82 15.03 -4.30
CA PRO A 704 -35.93 16.17 -3.37
C PRO A 704 -35.09 17.39 -3.76
N LEU A 705 -33.89 17.20 -4.30
CA LEU A 705 -33.06 18.30 -4.81
C LEU A 705 -33.62 18.90 -6.11
N ILE A 706 -34.23 18.11 -6.99
CA ILE A 706 -34.97 18.60 -8.17
C ILE A 706 -36.23 19.40 -7.76
N ASP A 707 -36.85 19.09 -6.62
CA ASP A 707 -37.87 19.93 -6.01
C ASP A 707 -37.27 21.19 -5.35
N ALA A 708 -36.07 21.13 -4.76
CA ALA A 708 -35.38 22.30 -4.21
C ALA A 708 -34.97 23.34 -5.28
N LEU A 709 -34.79 22.94 -6.55
CA LEU A 709 -34.68 23.87 -7.69
C LEU A 709 -35.93 24.78 -7.87
N LYS A 710 -37.05 24.46 -7.20
CA LYS A 710 -38.32 25.20 -7.23
C LYS A 710 -38.56 26.02 -5.97
N ASN A 711 -37.60 26.04 -5.03
CA ASN A 711 -37.70 26.84 -3.80
C ASN A 711 -37.83 28.33 -4.13
N GLU A 712 -38.48 29.12 -3.26
CA GLU A 712 -38.70 30.56 -3.48
C GLU A 712 -37.40 31.36 -3.36
N ASP A 713 -36.44 30.91 -2.54
CA ASP A 713 -35.14 31.56 -2.37
C ASP A 713 -34.12 31.24 -3.49
N SER A 714 -33.30 32.23 -3.85
CA SER A 714 -32.27 32.09 -4.90
C SER A 714 -31.05 31.28 -4.49
N ASN A 715 -30.67 31.30 -3.21
CA ASN A 715 -29.48 30.63 -2.73
C ASN A 715 -29.76 29.13 -2.58
N VAL A 716 -30.91 28.76 -2.01
CA VAL A 716 -31.41 27.37 -1.97
C VAL A 716 -31.48 26.77 -3.38
N ARG A 717 -32.01 27.50 -4.38
CA ARG A 717 -32.00 27.05 -5.79
C ARG A 717 -30.58 26.87 -6.36
N SER A 718 -29.65 27.74 -5.98
CA SER A 718 -28.27 27.71 -6.49
C SER A 718 -27.47 26.55 -5.88
N SER A 719 -27.53 26.36 -4.56
CA SER A 719 -26.94 25.19 -3.89
C SER A 719 -27.60 23.88 -4.33
N ALA A 720 -28.89 23.88 -4.67
CA ALA A 720 -29.57 22.70 -5.20
C ALA A 720 -29.06 22.35 -6.60
N ALA A 721 -28.77 23.36 -7.44
CA ALA A 721 -28.13 23.14 -8.72
C ALA A 721 -26.67 22.68 -8.59
N ILE A 722 -25.90 23.19 -7.63
CA ILE A 722 -24.54 22.70 -7.37
C ILE A 722 -24.56 21.25 -6.86
N SER A 723 -25.48 20.92 -5.95
CA SER A 723 -25.65 19.57 -5.40
C SER A 723 -26.09 18.57 -6.48
N LEU A 724 -27.06 18.93 -7.32
CA LEU A 724 -27.43 18.11 -8.48
C LEU A 724 -26.30 18.02 -9.51
N GLY A 725 -25.55 19.09 -9.71
CA GLY A 725 -24.32 19.09 -10.52
C GLY A 725 -23.34 18.03 -10.05
N LYS A 726 -23.19 17.82 -8.73
CA LYS A 726 -22.38 16.73 -8.14
C LYS A 726 -23.00 15.34 -8.33
N ILE A 727 -24.28 15.15 -7.99
CA ILE A 727 -24.85 13.79 -7.77
C ILE A 727 -25.77 13.25 -8.87
N ALA A 728 -26.30 14.09 -9.76
CA ALA A 728 -27.27 13.64 -10.76
C ALA A 728 -26.60 12.82 -11.88
N THR A 729 -27.30 11.78 -12.34
CA THR A 729 -26.85 10.88 -13.40
C THR A 729 -27.54 11.19 -14.74
N ASP A 730 -27.13 10.48 -15.79
CA ASP A 730 -27.75 10.55 -17.12
C ASP A 730 -29.27 10.25 -17.07
N SER A 731 -29.70 9.35 -16.17
CA SER A 731 -31.11 9.01 -15.92
C SER A 731 -31.98 10.25 -15.62
N ASN A 732 -31.40 11.27 -14.97
CA ASN A 732 -32.09 12.48 -14.58
C ASN A 732 -32.14 13.54 -15.69
N LEU A 733 -31.35 13.39 -16.77
CA LEU A 733 -31.33 14.33 -17.89
C LEU A 733 -32.73 14.58 -18.47
N SER A 734 -33.53 13.53 -18.63
CA SER A 734 -34.89 13.66 -19.17
C SER A 734 -35.79 14.56 -18.31
N GLN A 735 -35.60 14.56 -16.99
CA GLN A 735 -36.35 15.39 -16.05
C GLN A 735 -35.86 16.84 -16.07
N LEU A 736 -34.53 17.04 -16.09
CA LEU A 736 -33.88 18.35 -16.18
C LEU A 736 -34.15 19.06 -17.52
N TRP A 737 -34.11 18.33 -18.64
CA TRP A 737 -34.49 18.85 -19.96
C TRP A 737 -35.95 19.28 -20.02
N ASN A 738 -36.88 18.51 -19.43
CA ASN A 738 -38.29 18.89 -19.35
C ASN A 738 -38.50 20.16 -18.50
N MET A 739 -37.70 20.38 -17.46
CA MET A 739 -37.69 21.65 -16.72
C MET A 739 -37.16 22.79 -17.60
N LEU A 740 -35.99 22.64 -18.22
CA LEU A 740 -35.37 23.67 -19.09
C LEU A 740 -36.26 24.09 -20.27
N LEU A 741 -37.03 23.15 -20.84
CA LEU A 741 -37.95 23.44 -21.94
C LEU A 741 -39.18 24.23 -21.50
N ASN A 742 -39.60 24.11 -20.24
CA ASN A 742 -40.76 24.79 -19.68
C ASN A 742 -40.46 26.28 -19.42
N LYS A 743 -41.37 27.17 -19.84
CA LYS A 743 -41.11 28.63 -19.94
C LYS A 743 -40.67 29.26 -18.62
N ASN A 744 -41.20 28.80 -17.49
CA ASN A 744 -40.94 29.38 -16.17
C ASN A 744 -39.50 29.15 -15.66
N TYR A 745 -38.75 28.19 -16.24
CA TYR A 745 -37.40 27.84 -15.77
C TYR A 745 -36.28 28.29 -16.72
N ARG A 746 -36.63 28.91 -17.86
CA ARG A 746 -35.65 29.44 -18.84
C ARG A 746 -34.81 30.60 -18.32
N GLU A 747 -35.19 31.18 -17.18
CA GLU A 747 -34.47 32.28 -16.52
C GLU A 747 -33.41 31.78 -15.53
N TYR A 748 -33.33 30.47 -15.26
CA TYR A 748 -32.36 29.86 -14.34
C TYR A 748 -31.25 29.12 -15.10
N GLY A 749 -30.17 29.84 -15.42
CA GLY A 749 -29.01 29.29 -16.14
C GLY A 749 -28.42 28.02 -15.52
N PHE A 750 -28.50 27.90 -14.19
CA PHE A 750 -27.99 26.76 -13.44
C PHE A 750 -28.50 25.38 -13.93
N VAL A 751 -29.71 25.29 -14.51
CA VAL A 751 -30.22 24.02 -15.06
C VAL A 751 -29.43 23.60 -16.31
N GLN A 752 -28.93 24.56 -17.09
CA GLN A 752 -28.02 24.29 -18.20
C GLN A 752 -26.65 23.85 -17.68
N ASP A 753 -26.16 24.45 -16.59
CA ASP A 753 -24.89 24.09 -15.96
C ASP A 753 -24.93 22.66 -15.39
N ILE A 754 -26.03 22.23 -14.76
CA ILE A 754 -26.22 20.83 -14.31
C ILE A 754 -26.14 19.89 -15.52
N ILE A 755 -26.91 20.17 -16.58
CA ILE A 755 -26.93 19.32 -17.79
C ILE A 755 -25.53 19.25 -18.42
N SER A 756 -24.81 20.37 -18.48
CA SER A 756 -23.43 20.43 -18.98
C SER A 756 -22.46 19.63 -18.11
N GLN A 757 -22.57 19.70 -16.77
CA GLN A 757 -21.74 18.93 -15.84
C GLN A 757 -21.99 17.42 -15.95
N ILE A 758 -23.26 16.99 -16.11
CA ILE A 758 -23.61 15.58 -16.38
C ILE A 758 -22.99 15.15 -17.72
N GLN A 759 -23.14 15.95 -18.78
CA GLN A 759 -22.60 15.64 -20.11
C GLN A 759 -21.07 15.58 -20.13
N GLU A 760 -20.39 16.47 -19.40
CA GLU A 760 -18.93 16.47 -19.28
C GLU A 760 -18.41 15.33 -18.40
N ARG A 761 -19.08 15.02 -17.28
CA ARG A 761 -18.72 13.90 -16.39
C ARG A 761 -18.76 12.58 -17.13
N TYR A 762 -19.88 12.30 -17.79
CA TYR A 762 -20.15 11.03 -18.47
C TYR A 762 -19.73 11.03 -19.95
N LYS A 763 -18.92 12.02 -20.37
CA LYS A 763 -18.27 12.10 -21.68
C LYS A 763 -19.22 11.89 -22.87
N PHE A 764 -20.43 12.47 -22.79
CA PHE A 764 -21.45 12.43 -23.85
C PHE A 764 -21.07 13.32 -25.07
N TYR A 765 -19.91 13.07 -25.66
CA TYR A 765 -19.40 13.74 -26.87
C TYR A 765 -20.11 13.25 -28.14
N ASN A 766 -21.43 13.37 -28.19
CA ASN A 766 -22.25 13.21 -29.39
C ASN A 766 -23.56 13.99 -29.26
N TYR A 767 -23.49 15.33 -29.23
CA TYR A 767 -24.22 16.22 -30.13
C TYR A 767 -23.72 17.67 -29.97
N GLU A 768 -23.83 18.49 -31.02
CA GLU A 768 -23.34 19.87 -31.00
C GLU A 768 -24.14 20.75 -30.03
N ILE A 769 -23.45 21.69 -29.36
CA ILE A 769 -24.11 22.78 -28.63
C ILE A 769 -25.00 23.55 -29.61
N PHE A 770 -26.30 23.57 -29.33
CA PHE A 770 -27.32 24.02 -30.27
C PHE A 770 -27.13 25.50 -30.64
N ARG A 771 -26.61 25.77 -31.84
CA ARG A 771 -26.50 27.13 -32.37
C ARG A 771 -27.89 27.73 -32.56
N SER A 772 -28.31 28.58 -31.62
CA SER A 772 -29.45 29.47 -31.85
C SER A 772 -29.16 30.37 -33.06
N PRO A 773 -30.10 30.53 -34.02
CA PRO A 773 -29.87 31.27 -35.25
C PRO A 773 -29.88 32.78 -35.00
N LEU A 774 -28.76 33.33 -34.53
CA LEU A 774 -28.48 34.76 -34.61
C LEU A 774 -28.29 35.16 -36.08
N VAL A 775 -29.35 35.72 -36.67
CA VAL A 775 -29.31 36.36 -37.98
C VAL A 775 -28.41 37.59 -37.90
N PHE A 776 -27.18 37.48 -38.41
CA PHE A 776 -26.31 38.62 -38.65
C PHE A 776 -26.51 39.15 -40.07
N ASP A 777 -27.11 40.33 -40.15
CA ASP A 777 -27.34 41.06 -41.40
C ASP A 777 -25.99 41.47 -42.03
N SER A 778 -25.81 41.14 -43.31
CA SER A 778 -24.53 41.22 -44.02
C SER A 778 -24.22 42.64 -44.53
N ASN A 779 -24.25 43.64 -43.64
CA ASN A 779 -23.96 45.04 -43.99
C ASN A 779 -23.35 45.85 -42.83
N LYS A 780 -22.07 45.60 -42.52
CA LYS A 780 -21.11 46.67 -42.17
C LYS A 780 -19.66 46.17 -42.19
N ILE A 781 -18.83 46.85 -42.97
CA ILE A 781 -17.37 46.80 -42.89
C ILE A 781 -16.96 47.96 -41.98
N ASP A 782 -16.05 47.71 -41.03
CA ASP A 782 -15.07 48.71 -40.59
C ASP A 782 -13.82 48.01 -40.05
N LEU A 783 -12.64 48.61 -40.30
CA LEU A 783 -11.32 48.04 -40.01
C LEU A 783 -10.57 48.89 -38.98
N VAL A 784 -10.14 48.31 -37.86
CA VAL A 784 -9.10 48.88 -36.98
C VAL A 784 -8.15 47.77 -36.51
N ASN A 785 -6.86 48.09 -36.34
CA ASN A 785 -5.76 47.12 -36.18
C ASN A 785 -5.16 47.06 -34.77
N SER A 786 -4.74 45.87 -34.36
CA SER A 786 -3.58 45.57 -33.48
C SER A 786 -3.31 44.05 -33.55
N GLN A 787 -2.21 43.51 -34.10
CA GLN A 787 -0.81 43.54 -33.62
C GLN A 787 -0.67 43.16 -32.14
N SER A 788 0.06 42.11 -31.71
CA SER A 788 0.76 40.95 -32.36
C SER A 788 0.79 39.76 -31.34
N SER A 789 1.44 38.59 -31.46
CA SER A 789 2.49 37.96 -32.32
C SER A 789 2.32 36.41 -32.20
N ILE A 790 2.71 35.47 -33.10
CA ILE A 790 4.02 35.12 -33.71
C ILE A 790 5.03 34.60 -32.63
N THR A 791 5.55 33.35 -32.59
CA THR A 791 5.71 32.27 -33.60
C THR A 791 5.74 30.84 -32.99
N HIS A 792 5.71 29.79 -33.83
CA HIS A 792 6.02 28.38 -33.50
C HIS A 792 7.50 28.13 -33.08
N ASN A 793 7.79 26.95 -32.50
CA ASN A 793 8.82 26.04 -33.04
C ASN A 793 8.72 24.57 -32.55
N TYR A 794 9.44 23.66 -33.23
CA TYR A 794 9.45 22.20 -33.03
C TYR A 794 10.60 21.70 -32.10
N TYR A 795 10.38 20.52 -31.49
CA TYR A 795 11.32 19.46 -31.01
C TYR A 795 12.85 19.69 -30.94
N PRO A 796 13.52 19.07 -29.94
CA PRO A 796 14.30 17.86 -30.26
C PRO A 796 14.28 16.73 -29.19
N ILE A 797 14.73 15.54 -29.62
CA ILE A 797 15.04 14.36 -28.79
C ILE A 797 16.57 14.24 -28.66
N PHE A 798 17.14 13.93 -27.48
CA PHE A 798 18.29 13.00 -27.30
C PHE A 798 18.74 12.80 -25.82
N ARG A 799 19.54 11.73 -25.63
CA ARG A 799 20.42 11.28 -24.50
C ARG A 799 20.84 12.38 -23.48
N THR A 800 21.03 12.10 -22.18
CA THR A 800 22.02 11.13 -21.62
C THR A 800 21.52 10.28 -20.42
N SER A 801 22.36 9.36 -19.95
CA SER A 801 22.11 8.42 -18.84
C SER A 801 21.96 9.06 -17.47
N GLU A 802 22.60 10.20 -17.21
CA GLU A 802 22.54 10.90 -15.91
C GLU A 802 21.15 11.46 -15.60
N CYS A 803 20.37 11.83 -16.62
CA CYS A 803 19.00 12.32 -16.44
C CYS A 803 18.02 11.27 -15.90
N ARG A 804 18.36 9.96 -15.93
CA ARG A 804 17.56 8.94 -15.23
C ARG A 804 17.68 9.06 -13.71
N ILE A 805 18.86 9.41 -13.20
CA ILE A 805 19.15 9.44 -11.76
C ILE A 805 18.27 10.51 -11.08
N LYS A 806 18.15 11.70 -11.67
CA LYS A 806 17.25 12.76 -11.14
C LYS A 806 15.76 12.43 -11.24
N TYR A 807 15.35 11.53 -12.14
CA TYR A 807 13.96 11.06 -12.17
C TYR A 807 13.71 10.01 -11.07
N TYR A 808 14.67 9.12 -10.81
CA TYR A 808 14.58 8.19 -9.67
C TYR A 808 14.54 8.93 -8.32
N ILE A 809 15.41 9.92 -8.09
CA ILE A 809 15.47 10.66 -6.81
C ILE A 809 14.13 11.32 -6.46
N ASN A 810 13.42 11.91 -7.44
CA ASN A 810 12.19 12.67 -7.20
C ASN A 810 10.89 11.83 -7.24
N THR A 811 10.91 10.51 -7.48
CA THR A 811 9.69 9.68 -7.58
C THR A 811 9.63 8.55 -6.55
N TYR A 812 10.50 8.54 -5.54
CA TYR A 812 10.58 7.44 -4.56
C TYR A 812 10.34 7.82 -3.08
N TRP A 813 10.27 9.11 -2.74
CA TRP A 813 9.94 9.59 -1.38
C TRP A 813 9.28 10.97 -1.42
N HIS A 814 7.95 11.02 -1.65
CA HIS A 814 7.09 12.19 -1.43
C HIS A 814 5.60 11.81 -1.46
#